data_AF-A0A924KWD5-F1
#
_entry.id   AF-A0A924KWD5-F1
#
_cell.length_a   1.000
_cell.length_b   1.000
_cell.length_c   1.000
_cell.angle_alpha   90.00
_cell.angle_beta   90.00
_cell.angle_gamma   90.00
#
_symmetry.space_group_name_H-M   'P 1'
#
loop_
_entity.id
_entity.type
_entity.pdbx_description
1 polymer ?
#
loop_
_entity_poly.entity_id
_entity_poly.type
_entity_poly.pdbx_seq_one_letter_code
_entity_poly.pdbx_strand_id
1 'polypeptide(L)'
;MCGIAGIYAFSASARPVDRTCLRAIRDHMAVRGPDGQGEWFSADGRVGFGHRRLAIIDLSEGGAQPMQSADGQLVITFNGEIYNYRELRRELESQGHVFRSDSDTEVLLHLYQEKGTAMLQSLRGMYAFALWDSRKQALLLARDPFGIKPLYYTPAGSNNGTLRFASQVKALLAGGQIDTAPEPAGHVGFYIWGSVPAPYTLYRGIRAIPAGHFLWVHGRSALAAQEPQPFCLITDILADAANNPARGSEGDALEAIGAAVRDSVAAHHVADVPVGMFLSSGIDSAIITALSSAHGKRPHTLTLAFAEYAGTANDESPLAEQLAAQLGTRHTTVMVSKAEFKEQRKRLLDAMDQPSIDGVNSWFVSQAAASQGIKVALSGLGGDELFASYPSFADLPRIRNLARPFARLSGLGKTLRHLSLPVLSRFTSPKYAGLLEYGGTLGGAYLLRRSLYMPWELNQLLDLDLVRDGSHELQSRLHLNATTAGIPQDRMAISALEMSWYMRHQLLVDSDWASMAHSLELRVPFLDVPLLRAAAPWLAAHPGLTKPQVAKALAHQLPNSVLYKRKTGFSVPVRDWLLGDRPDVKDRGLRGWASMVHGSVFAQTSAPAGSPHRCARGHDSSHTPRDGNLQQTPRAAFSLWSPEMATRGGVQSYMWRLWETFSAVTEADGRRITGLSLMDEPRLLAAWANPVQYRPVALSGRKRFFARLALSTSHAAECVVVGHLHLAPLAWLSWRLGRIGRYVVVLHGIEAWKRAGLFERLALRQADAVVATTHYTARTCAVVNGLPEQNFKVIPLCLEPLPATPAPNFKLDGAFPILFVGRLSATERYKGLETLMHAVARLNEENIGGKLHVIGDGDDAARLQTIARSLGLSDDTICFHGTVSDAVLQAAYASAKVFAMPSAKEGFGIVFLEAMRHDVVCIGGAHGGMSEVFTDGVEGYLVPFGDIDLLTRRLITLGGDDATRHRLAQAGRRRFQSGYEFDVFAARWRSLLNSDRQ
;
A
#
# COMPACT_ATOMS: atom_id res chain seq x y z
N MET A 1 -25.71 10.99 10.98
CA MET A 1 -25.94 10.58 12.37
C MET A 1 -25.78 11.67 13.38
N CYS A 2 -26.54 11.54 14.47
CA CYS A 2 -26.63 12.58 15.47
C CYS A 2 -25.30 12.81 16.20
N GLY A 3 -25.17 13.99 16.81
CA GLY A 3 -24.12 14.30 17.79
C GLY A 3 -24.75 14.40 19.17
N ILE A 4 -24.32 13.55 20.11
CA ILE A 4 -24.78 13.60 21.49
C ILE A 4 -23.71 14.20 22.38
N ALA A 5 -24.12 14.99 23.37
CA ALA A 5 -23.24 15.58 24.36
C ALA A 5 -23.91 15.65 25.72
N GLY A 6 -23.12 15.69 26.78
CA GLY A 6 -23.65 16.02 28.10
C GLY A 6 -22.61 16.22 29.17
N ILE A 7 -23.05 16.85 30.25
CA ILE A 7 -22.24 17.18 31.43
C ILE A 7 -23.04 16.75 32.66
N TYR A 8 -22.40 16.02 33.57
CA TYR A 8 -22.95 15.62 34.84
C TYR A 8 -22.00 15.99 35.99
N ALA A 9 -22.38 16.98 36.78
CA ALA A 9 -21.74 17.37 38.03
C ALA A 9 -22.18 16.43 39.17
N PHE A 10 -21.61 15.22 39.21
CA PHE A 10 -22.02 14.16 40.13
C PHE A 10 -21.53 14.35 41.57
N SER A 11 -20.43 15.09 41.78
CA SER A 11 -19.95 15.45 43.10
C SER A 11 -20.77 16.60 43.70
N ALA A 12 -20.91 16.60 45.03
CA ALA A 12 -21.50 17.73 45.75
C ALA A 12 -20.64 19.01 45.70
N SER A 13 -19.32 18.85 45.53
CA SER A 13 -18.37 19.98 45.41
C SER A 13 -18.18 20.49 43.97
N ALA A 14 -18.74 19.79 42.97
CA ALA A 14 -18.65 20.19 41.58
C ALA A 14 -19.51 21.43 41.33
N ARG A 15 -19.04 22.33 40.46
CA ARG A 15 -19.85 23.48 40.02
C ARG A 15 -21.05 23.00 39.20
N PRO A 16 -22.19 23.74 39.22
CA PRO A 16 -23.30 23.47 38.32
C PRO A 16 -22.85 23.46 36.85
N VAL A 17 -23.63 22.79 36.01
CA VAL A 17 -23.34 22.64 34.58
C VAL A 17 -23.25 24.01 33.92
N ASP A 18 -22.09 24.28 33.30
CA ASP A 18 -21.90 25.45 32.45
C ASP A 18 -22.64 25.24 31.11
N ARG A 19 -23.70 26.03 30.90
CA ARG A 19 -24.51 25.99 29.69
C ARG A 19 -23.71 26.37 28.44
N THR A 20 -22.78 27.32 28.56
CA THR A 20 -21.94 27.78 27.44
C THR A 20 -20.99 26.66 27.03
N CYS A 21 -20.40 25.97 28.01
CA CYS A 21 -19.59 24.77 27.77
C CYS A 21 -20.38 23.68 27.03
N LEU A 22 -21.58 23.32 27.50
CA LEU A 22 -22.40 22.31 26.84
C LEU A 22 -22.77 22.71 25.40
N ARG A 23 -23.12 23.98 25.18
CA ARG A 23 -23.43 24.51 23.85
C ARG A 23 -22.21 24.46 22.92
N ALA A 24 -21.03 24.81 23.41
CA ALA A 24 -19.79 24.70 22.62
C ALA A 24 -19.50 23.26 22.19
N ILE A 25 -19.66 22.28 23.09
CA ILE A 25 -19.51 20.86 22.78
C ILE A 25 -20.54 20.43 21.72
N ARG A 26 -21.82 20.75 21.94
CA ARG A 26 -22.92 20.40 21.01
C ARG A 26 -22.69 21.02 19.64
N ASP A 27 -22.40 22.31 19.59
CA ASP A 27 -22.36 23.08 18.35
C ASP A 27 -21.13 22.75 17.49
N HIS A 28 -20.05 22.25 18.10
CA HIS A 28 -18.92 21.67 17.36
C HIS A 28 -19.34 20.51 16.45
N MET A 29 -20.40 19.77 16.82
CA MET A 29 -20.92 18.63 16.06
C MET A 29 -22.03 19.00 15.07
N ALA A 30 -22.21 20.29 14.73
CA ALA A 30 -23.30 20.74 13.85
C ALA A 30 -23.37 20.01 12.51
N VAL A 31 -22.22 19.73 11.90
CA VAL A 31 -22.14 19.02 10.61
C VAL A 31 -22.70 17.59 10.72
N ARG A 32 -22.61 16.96 11.90
CA ARG A 32 -23.12 15.61 12.10
C ARG A 32 -24.66 15.57 12.03
N GLY A 33 -25.29 16.51 12.70
CA GLY A 33 -26.74 16.63 12.76
C GLY A 33 -27.21 18.02 12.36
N PRO A 34 -27.33 18.30 11.05
CA PRO A 34 -27.71 19.61 10.54
C PRO A 34 -29.23 19.88 10.61
N ASP A 35 -30.06 18.84 10.78
CA ASP A 35 -31.53 18.96 10.67
C ASP A 35 -32.17 19.52 11.94
N GLY A 36 -31.51 19.44 13.10
CA GLY A 36 -32.06 19.94 14.35
C GLY A 36 -31.05 20.03 15.49
N GLN A 37 -31.41 20.76 16.53
CA GLN A 37 -30.59 20.93 17.73
C GLN A 37 -31.47 20.96 18.98
N GLY A 38 -30.92 20.49 20.10
CA GLY A 38 -31.63 20.53 21.38
C GLY A 38 -30.70 20.62 22.57
N GLU A 39 -31.24 21.11 23.69
CA GLU A 39 -30.60 21.08 25.00
C GLU A 39 -31.64 20.83 26.10
N TRP A 40 -31.23 20.12 27.13
CA TRP A 40 -32.01 19.90 28.33
C TRP A 40 -31.10 20.08 29.55
N PHE A 41 -31.64 20.64 30.63
CA PHE A 41 -30.95 20.81 31.90
C PHE A 41 -31.84 20.32 33.04
N SER A 42 -31.26 19.62 34.01
CA SER A 42 -31.98 19.23 35.23
C SER A 42 -32.33 20.47 36.06
N ALA A 43 -33.40 20.37 36.85
CA ALA A 43 -33.86 21.48 37.69
C ALA A 43 -32.81 21.95 38.72
N ASP A 44 -31.97 21.04 39.22
CA ASP A 44 -30.87 21.34 40.13
C ASP A 44 -29.59 21.83 39.41
N GLY A 45 -29.62 21.95 38.08
CA GLY A 45 -28.50 22.42 37.27
C GLY A 45 -27.30 21.48 37.25
N ARG A 46 -27.43 20.23 37.71
CA ARG A 46 -26.31 19.28 37.81
C ARG A 46 -26.14 18.38 36.60
N VAL A 47 -27.15 18.27 35.75
CA VAL A 47 -27.10 17.52 34.50
C VAL A 47 -27.50 18.43 33.35
N GLY A 48 -26.78 18.34 32.23
CA GLY A 48 -27.16 18.97 30.99
C GLY A 48 -26.88 18.05 29.81
N PHE A 49 -27.85 17.86 28.93
CA PHE A 49 -27.71 17.11 27.68
C PHE A 49 -27.84 18.04 26.47
N GLY A 50 -27.02 17.79 25.47
CA GLY A 50 -27.05 18.46 24.18
C GLY A 50 -27.21 17.45 23.05
N HIS A 51 -27.84 17.88 21.96
CA HIS A 51 -28.06 17.03 20.80
C HIS A 51 -27.98 17.83 19.48
N ARG A 52 -27.41 17.21 18.45
CA ARG A 52 -27.44 17.61 17.04
C ARG A 52 -28.08 16.49 16.26
N ARG A 53 -29.15 16.77 15.52
CA ARG A 53 -30.02 15.76 14.91
C ARG A 53 -29.77 15.64 13.42
N LEU A 54 -29.57 14.41 12.94
CA LEU A 54 -29.82 14.04 11.55
C LEU A 54 -31.13 13.25 11.55
N ALA A 55 -32.19 13.78 10.95
CA ALA A 55 -33.51 13.18 10.97
C ALA A 55 -33.59 12.04 9.94
N ILE A 56 -33.75 10.81 10.43
CA ILE A 56 -33.82 9.57 9.64
C ILE A 56 -35.10 8.79 9.92
N ILE A 57 -35.46 8.64 11.20
CA ILE A 57 -36.74 8.08 11.67
C ILE A 57 -37.49 9.16 12.43
N ASP A 58 -38.81 9.22 12.18
CA ASP A 58 -39.76 10.20 12.67
C ASP A 58 -39.28 11.62 12.33
N LEU A 59 -39.49 12.07 11.09
CA LEU A 59 -39.00 13.37 10.63
C LEU A 59 -39.67 14.59 11.31
N SER A 60 -40.63 14.36 12.20
CA SER A 60 -41.34 15.40 12.94
C SER A 60 -40.57 15.86 14.19
N GLU A 61 -41.14 16.82 14.92
CA GLU A 61 -40.68 17.23 16.25
C GLU A 61 -40.84 16.11 17.30
N GLY A 62 -41.65 15.08 17.04
CA GLY A 62 -41.80 13.91 17.91
C GLY A 62 -40.48 13.16 18.14
N GLY A 63 -39.59 13.16 17.15
CA GLY A 63 -38.24 12.59 17.27
C GLY A 63 -37.17 13.57 17.76
N ALA A 64 -37.55 14.76 18.27
CA ALA A 64 -36.60 15.73 18.81
C ALA A 64 -35.89 15.20 20.07
N GLN A 65 -34.63 15.59 20.24
CA GLN A 65 -33.79 15.16 21.35
C GLN A 65 -33.01 16.34 21.95
N PRO A 66 -32.64 16.34 23.25
CA PRO A 66 -32.85 15.25 24.23
C PRO A 66 -34.33 14.96 24.50
N MET A 67 -34.71 13.69 24.48
CA MET A 67 -36.09 13.24 24.61
C MET A 67 -36.39 12.92 26.07
N GLN A 68 -37.55 13.36 26.55
CA GLN A 68 -38.00 13.12 27.93
C GLN A 68 -39.12 12.08 27.96
N SER A 69 -39.14 11.24 28.99
CA SER A 69 -40.28 10.37 29.26
C SER A 69 -41.53 11.18 29.61
N ALA A 70 -42.67 10.51 29.52
CA ALA A 70 -43.99 11.03 29.82
C ALA A 70 -44.12 11.83 31.12
N ASP A 71 -43.43 11.36 32.15
CA ASP A 71 -43.41 11.85 33.53
C ASP A 71 -42.18 12.74 33.84
N GLY A 72 -41.34 13.01 32.83
CA GLY A 72 -40.12 13.79 32.94
C GLY A 72 -39.01 13.15 33.79
N GLN A 73 -39.17 11.87 34.20
CA GLN A 73 -38.22 11.22 35.10
C GLN A 73 -37.00 10.64 34.37
N LEU A 74 -37.15 10.34 33.08
CA LEU A 74 -36.08 9.86 32.24
C LEU A 74 -35.82 10.86 31.13
N VAL A 75 -34.53 11.08 30.83
CA VAL A 75 -34.11 11.91 29.71
C VAL A 75 -33.05 11.16 28.93
N ILE A 76 -33.13 11.13 27.61
CA ILE A 76 -32.18 10.44 26.75
C ILE A 76 -31.65 11.38 25.66
N THR A 77 -30.37 11.22 25.34
CA THR A 77 -29.77 11.69 24.09
C THR A 77 -29.10 10.52 23.40
N PHE A 78 -29.43 10.28 22.14
CA PHE A 78 -29.15 9.05 21.41
C PHE A 78 -28.57 9.34 20.02
N ASN A 79 -27.47 8.67 19.70
CA ASN A 79 -26.86 8.63 18.39
C ASN A 79 -26.84 7.17 17.94
N GLY A 80 -27.85 6.76 17.17
CA GLY A 80 -27.93 5.40 16.66
C GLY A 80 -29.19 5.13 15.85
N GLU A 81 -29.37 3.86 15.57
CA GLU A 81 -30.56 3.29 14.97
C GLU A 81 -30.84 1.95 15.67
N ILE A 82 -32.06 1.75 16.16
CA ILE A 82 -32.51 0.48 16.74
C ILE A 82 -33.37 -0.25 15.71
N TYR A 83 -32.77 -1.12 14.90
CA TYR A 83 -33.44 -1.78 13.78
C TYR A 83 -34.68 -2.60 14.18
N ASN A 84 -34.73 -3.13 15.41
CA ASN A 84 -35.88 -3.87 15.93
C ASN A 84 -36.88 -3.00 16.73
N TYR A 85 -36.84 -1.67 16.63
CA TYR A 85 -37.70 -0.80 17.45
C TYR A 85 -39.20 -1.06 17.25
N ARG A 86 -39.64 -1.44 16.04
CA ARG A 86 -41.06 -1.76 15.77
C ARG A 86 -41.52 -3.05 16.44
N GLU A 87 -40.62 -4.01 16.64
CA GLU A 87 -40.91 -5.24 17.37
C GLU A 87 -41.00 -4.95 18.87
N LEU A 88 -40.00 -4.24 19.40
CA LEU A 88 -39.95 -3.80 20.80
C LEU A 88 -41.13 -2.90 21.16
N ARG A 89 -41.52 -1.99 20.27
CA ARG A 89 -42.70 -1.13 20.46
C ARG A 89 -43.97 -1.96 20.61
N ARG A 90 -44.22 -2.94 19.73
CA ARG A 90 -45.40 -3.82 19.84
C ARG A 90 -45.40 -4.64 21.13
N GLU A 91 -44.24 -5.12 21.57
CA GLU A 91 -44.09 -5.79 22.87
C GLU A 91 -44.49 -4.85 24.02
N LEU A 92 -43.96 -3.63 24.05
CA LEU A 92 -44.24 -2.64 25.08
C LEU A 92 -45.71 -2.15 25.05
N GLU A 93 -46.29 -1.94 23.87
CA GLU A 93 -47.71 -1.59 23.71
C GLU A 93 -48.61 -2.70 24.28
N SER A 94 -48.25 -3.98 24.08
CA SER A 94 -48.97 -5.12 24.67
C SER A 94 -48.87 -5.17 26.20
N GLN A 95 -47.85 -4.53 26.78
CA GLN A 95 -47.64 -4.37 28.23
C GLN A 95 -48.28 -3.08 28.78
N GLY A 96 -48.98 -2.31 27.93
CA GLY A 96 -49.73 -1.11 28.32
C GLY A 96 -48.94 0.21 28.19
N HIS A 97 -47.76 0.20 27.58
CA HIS A 97 -47.03 1.44 27.29
C HIS A 97 -47.72 2.25 26.18
N VAL A 98 -47.77 3.58 26.35
CA VAL A 98 -48.38 4.52 25.39
C VAL A 98 -47.32 5.44 24.82
N PHE A 99 -47.07 5.31 23.52
CA PHE A 99 -46.10 6.09 22.75
C PHE A 99 -46.67 7.42 22.25
N ARG A 100 -45.81 8.43 22.10
CA ARG A 100 -46.17 9.80 21.65
C ARG A 100 -45.44 10.22 20.38
N SER A 101 -44.49 9.41 19.94
CA SER A 101 -43.67 9.59 18.74
C SER A 101 -43.57 8.26 17.99
N ASP A 102 -43.11 8.33 16.75
CA ASP A 102 -42.76 7.15 15.97
C ASP A 102 -41.26 6.87 16.00
N SER A 103 -40.51 7.63 16.82
CA SER A 103 -39.07 7.50 16.95
C SER A 103 -38.67 6.24 17.69
N ASP A 104 -37.63 5.58 17.19
CA ASP A 104 -36.92 4.50 17.88
C ASP A 104 -36.34 4.94 19.24
N THR A 105 -36.12 6.25 19.45
CA THR A 105 -35.61 6.81 20.70
C THR A 105 -36.61 6.64 21.85
N GLU A 106 -37.91 6.77 21.61
CA GLU A 106 -38.93 6.64 22.68
C GLU A 106 -39.02 5.19 23.16
N VAL A 107 -38.77 4.22 22.28
CA VAL A 107 -38.68 2.79 22.63
C VAL A 107 -37.59 2.57 23.67
N LEU A 108 -36.45 3.27 23.59
CA LEU A 108 -35.39 3.15 24.59
C LEU A 108 -35.83 3.63 25.97
N LEU A 109 -36.63 4.70 26.05
CA LEU A 109 -37.16 5.21 27.32
C LEU A 109 -38.10 4.19 27.96
N HIS A 110 -39.08 3.68 27.21
CA HIS A 110 -40.03 2.68 27.73
C HIS A 110 -39.35 1.36 28.06
N LEU A 111 -38.42 0.89 27.23
CA LEU A 111 -37.69 -0.35 27.49
C LEU A 111 -36.79 -0.24 28.73
N TYR A 112 -36.21 0.94 28.99
CA TYR A 112 -35.49 1.20 30.25
C TYR A 112 -36.43 1.21 31.46
N GLN A 113 -37.63 1.81 31.33
CA GLN A 113 -38.62 1.80 32.40
C GLN A 113 -38.98 0.39 32.84
N GLU A 114 -39.13 -0.52 31.86
CA GLU A 114 -39.51 -1.92 32.10
C GLU A 114 -38.32 -2.78 32.55
N LYS A 115 -37.19 -2.73 31.84
CA LYS A 115 -36.09 -3.69 32.00
C LYS A 115 -34.83 -3.11 32.67
N GLY A 116 -34.79 -1.81 32.95
CA GLY A 116 -33.57 -1.13 33.42
C GLY A 116 -32.40 -1.36 32.46
N THR A 117 -31.19 -1.62 32.98
CA THR A 117 -30.00 -1.88 32.13
C THR A 117 -30.08 -3.20 31.37
N ALA A 118 -30.95 -4.14 31.75
CA ALA A 118 -31.15 -5.38 31.00
C ALA A 118 -31.74 -5.12 29.60
N MET A 119 -32.30 -3.94 29.34
CA MET A 119 -32.73 -3.49 28.01
C MET A 119 -31.65 -3.68 26.94
N LEU A 120 -30.38 -3.54 27.30
CA LEU A 120 -29.25 -3.56 26.36
C LEU A 120 -29.14 -4.89 25.60
N GLN A 121 -29.60 -5.99 26.21
CA GLN A 121 -29.61 -7.31 25.58
C GLN A 121 -30.71 -7.46 24.52
N SER A 122 -31.75 -6.63 24.57
CA SER A 122 -32.87 -6.65 23.62
C SER A 122 -32.64 -5.75 22.41
N LEU A 123 -31.61 -4.89 22.43
CA LEU A 123 -31.34 -3.93 21.35
C LEU A 123 -30.63 -4.59 20.18
N ARG A 124 -31.23 -4.51 18.99
CA ARG A 124 -30.59 -4.79 17.71
C ARG A 124 -30.35 -3.47 16.99
N GLY A 125 -29.11 -3.05 16.85
CA GLY A 125 -28.82 -1.73 16.31
C GLY A 125 -27.36 -1.33 16.35
N MET A 126 -27.09 -0.14 15.83
CA MET A 126 -25.84 0.58 16.03
C MET A 126 -26.15 1.82 16.86
N TYR A 127 -25.50 2.00 18.01
CA TYR A 127 -25.94 3.03 18.95
C TYR A 127 -24.87 3.46 19.95
N ALA A 128 -24.97 4.73 20.32
CA ALA A 128 -24.39 5.33 21.50
C ALA A 128 -25.46 6.21 22.14
N PHE A 129 -25.73 6.05 23.43
CA PHE A 129 -26.67 6.94 24.13
C PHE A 129 -26.24 7.27 25.54
N ALA A 130 -26.83 8.35 26.04
CA ALA A 130 -26.81 8.74 27.43
C ALA A 130 -28.25 8.86 27.94
N LEU A 131 -28.55 8.18 29.04
CA LEU A 131 -29.85 8.22 29.71
C LEU A 131 -29.69 8.66 31.16
N TRP A 132 -30.40 9.72 31.54
CA TRP A 132 -30.50 10.21 32.90
C TRP A 132 -31.77 9.65 33.55
N ASP A 133 -31.61 9.01 34.72
CA ASP A 133 -32.70 8.58 35.58
C ASP A 133 -32.72 9.48 36.83
N SER A 134 -33.71 10.38 36.91
CA SER A 134 -33.86 11.30 38.05
C SER A 134 -34.24 10.59 39.35
N ARG A 135 -34.88 9.42 39.29
CA ARG A 135 -35.28 8.65 40.48
C ARG A 135 -34.04 8.02 41.12
N LYS A 136 -33.15 7.49 40.29
CA LYS A 136 -31.87 6.90 40.71
C LYS A 136 -30.74 7.91 40.87
N GLN A 137 -30.94 9.15 40.38
CA GLN A 137 -29.90 10.19 40.32
C GLN A 137 -28.63 9.67 39.64
N ALA A 138 -28.82 9.02 38.48
CA ALA A 138 -27.75 8.31 37.81
C ALA A 138 -27.80 8.44 36.28
N LEU A 139 -26.61 8.45 35.68
CA LEU A 139 -26.37 8.63 34.24
C LEU A 139 -25.80 7.36 33.61
N LEU A 140 -26.47 6.85 32.57
CA LEU A 140 -26.17 5.61 31.85
C LEU A 140 -25.60 6.00 30.51
N LEU A 141 -24.36 5.66 30.27
CA LEU A 141 -23.75 5.70 28.95
C LEU A 141 -23.71 4.28 28.41
N ALA A 142 -24.13 4.05 27.17
CA ALA A 142 -24.05 2.73 26.55
C ALA A 142 -23.58 2.83 25.10
N ARG A 143 -22.81 1.83 24.66
CA ARG A 143 -22.26 1.74 23.30
C ARG A 143 -22.50 0.35 22.72
N ASP A 144 -22.85 0.28 21.44
CA ASP A 144 -23.20 -0.95 20.75
C ASP A 144 -22.09 -2.03 20.76
N PRO A 145 -22.44 -3.33 20.59
CA PRO A 145 -21.52 -4.46 20.73
C PRO A 145 -20.30 -4.45 19.78
N PHE A 146 -20.45 -3.90 18.58
CA PHE A 146 -19.35 -3.80 17.62
C PHE A 146 -18.51 -2.53 17.84
N GLY A 147 -19.11 -1.50 18.42
CA GLY A 147 -18.54 -0.17 18.60
C GLY A 147 -18.71 0.71 17.37
N ILE A 148 -19.79 0.50 16.60
CA ILE A 148 -20.10 1.20 15.36
C ILE A 148 -20.28 2.71 15.60
N LYS A 149 -21.02 3.10 16.64
CA LYS A 149 -21.16 4.52 17.00
C LYS A 149 -20.13 4.92 18.07
N PRO A 150 -19.47 6.08 17.93
CA PRO A 150 -18.51 6.56 18.91
C PRO A 150 -19.19 7.16 20.14
N LEU A 151 -18.57 6.96 21.30
CA LEU A 151 -18.92 7.61 22.55
C LEU A 151 -17.67 7.80 23.39
N TYR A 152 -17.34 9.06 23.65
CA TYR A 152 -16.18 9.46 24.45
C TYR A 152 -16.66 10.13 25.73
N TYR A 153 -15.89 9.95 26.80
CA TYR A 153 -16.19 10.54 28.10
C TYR A 153 -14.91 10.95 28.82
N THR A 154 -15.05 11.82 29.81
CA THR A 154 -13.96 12.17 30.72
C THR A 154 -14.05 11.32 31.99
N PRO A 155 -13.01 10.53 32.34
CA PRO A 155 -13.03 9.71 33.55
C PRO A 155 -13.29 10.53 34.83
N ALA A 156 -14.01 9.94 35.79
CA ALA A 156 -14.47 10.63 36.99
C ALA A 156 -13.34 11.26 37.84
N GLY A 157 -12.15 10.63 37.86
CA GLY A 157 -11.00 11.09 38.65
C GLY A 157 -10.27 12.31 38.10
N SER A 158 -10.50 12.72 36.85
CA SER A 158 -9.72 13.78 36.19
C SER A 158 -10.37 15.17 36.22
N ASN A 159 -11.64 15.30 36.65
CA ASN A 159 -12.45 16.50 36.39
C ASN A 159 -13.23 17.02 37.62
N ASN A 160 -12.65 16.97 38.82
CA ASN A 160 -13.24 17.56 40.04
C ASN A 160 -14.71 17.16 40.29
N GLY A 161 -15.05 15.89 40.02
CA GLY A 161 -16.40 15.38 40.23
C GLY A 161 -17.41 15.73 39.14
N THR A 162 -16.94 16.07 37.94
CA THR A 162 -17.75 16.31 36.74
C THR A 162 -17.41 15.28 35.66
N LEU A 163 -18.43 14.62 35.11
CA LEU A 163 -18.30 13.79 33.92
C LEU A 163 -18.81 14.56 32.71
N ARG A 164 -18.07 14.53 31.61
CA ARG A 164 -18.48 15.04 30.31
C ARG A 164 -18.47 13.88 29.32
N PHE A 165 -19.40 13.87 28.37
CA PHE A 165 -19.40 12.93 27.25
C PHE A 165 -19.77 13.61 25.94
N ALA A 166 -19.28 13.07 24.83
CA ALA A 166 -19.72 13.45 23.50
C ALA A 166 -19.48 12.34 22.47
N SER A 167 -20.09 12.46 21.29
CA SER A 167 -19.78 11.58 20.14
C SER A 167 -18.39 11.80 19.54
N GLN A 168 -17.73 12.93 19.83
CA GLN A 168 -16.43 13.30 19.27
C GLN A 168 -15.45 13.80 20.34
N VAL A 169 -14.18 13.42 20.20
CA VAL A 169 -13.07 13.94 21.02
C VAL A 169 -12.91 15.44 20.80
N LYS A 170 -12.93 15.92 19.55
CA LYS A 170 -12.79 17.36 19.25
C LYS A 170 -13.94 18.20 19.84
N ALA A 171 -15.14 17.62 19.92
CA ALA A 171 -16.28 18.27 20.55
C ALA A 171 -16.04 18.47 22.06
N LEU A 172 -15.51 17.47 22.76
CA LEU A 172 -15.13 17.60 24.17
C LEU A 172 -14.06 18.68 24.37
N LEU A 173 -13.04 18.71 23.50
CA LEU A 173 -11.98 19.73 23.56
C LEU A 173 -12.53 21.15 23.37
N ALA A 174 -13.52 21.34 22.50
CA ALA A 174 -14.18 22.63 22.29
C ALA A 174 -14.90 23.16 23.55
N GLY A 175 -15.29 22.28 24.47
CA GLY A 175 -15.86 22.66 25.76
C GLY A 175 -14.86 23.19 26.78
N GLY A 176 -13.55 22.96 26.58
CA GLY A 176 -12.49 23.34 27.51
C GLY A 176 -12.51 22.56 28.84
N GLN A 177 -11.60 22.93 29.76
CA GLN A 177 -11.50 22.34 31.12
C GLN A 177 -11.35 20.80 31.13
N ILE A 178 -10.55 20.28 30.21
CA ILE A 178 -10.19 18.86 30.11
C ILE A 178 -8.67 18.76 30.17
N ASP A 179 -8.17 17.69 30.79
CA ASP A 179 -6.75 17.34 30.73
C ASP A 179 -6.36 16.96 29.29
N THR A 180 -5.69 17.90 28.62
CA THR A 180 -5.16 17.72 27.26
C THR A 180 -3.71 17.22 27.25
N ALA A 181 -3.18 16.75 28.38
CA ALA A 181 -1.88 16.11 28.40
C ALA A 181 -1.85 14.92 27.42
N PRO A 182 -0.72 14.68 26.74
CA PRO A 182 -0.61 13.58 25.80
C PRO A 182 -0.82 12.24 26.51
N GLU A 183 -1.68 11.41 25.93
CA GLU A 183 -1.93 10.03 26.36
C GLU A 183 -0.91 9.09 25.70
N PRO A 184 0.10 8.58 26.43
CA PRO A 184 1.16 7.78 25.84
C PRO A 184 0.61 6.58 25.06
N ALA A 185 -0.40 5.89 25.58
CA ALA A 185 -0.98 4.73 24.91
C ALA A 185 -1.69 5.10 23.60
N GLY A 186 -2.34 6.26 23.54
CA GLY A 186 -3.01 6.74 22.33
C GLY A 186 -2.02 7.10 21.24
N HIS A 187 -0.95 7.83 21.59
CA HIS A 187 0.10 8.22 20.65
C HIS A 187 0.90 7.03 20.14
N VAL A 188 1.39 6.17 21.03
CA VAL A 188 2.10 4.93 20.67
C VAL A 188 1.18 4.01 19.87
N GLY A 189 -0.08 3.91 20.27
CA GLY A 189 -1.10 3.08 19.63
C GLY A 189 -1.35 3.50 18.19
N PHE A 190 -1.45 4.81 17.92
CA PHE A 190 -1.56 5.33 16.56
C PHE A 190 -0.42 4.88 15.64
N TYR A 191 0.84 5.00 16.08
CA TYR A 191 1.97 4.56 15.25
C TYR A 191 2.04 3.04 15.10
N ILE A 192 1.59 2.27 16.10
CA ILE A 192 1.53 0.81 15.97
C ILE A 192 0.41 0.40 15.03
N TRP A 193 -0.80 0.95 15.14
CA TRP A 193 -1.98 0.40 14.47
C TRP A 193 -2.45 1.21 13.25
N GLY A 194 -1.91 2.41 13.06
CA GLY A 194 -2.39 3.36 12.05
C GLY A 194 -3.67 4.09 12.45
N SER A 195 -4.20 3.84 13.64
CA SER A 195 -5.37 4.48 14.25
C SER A 195 -5.22 4.44 15.77
N VAL A 196 -5.90 5.34 16.49
CA VAL A 196 -5.85 5.36 17.96
C VAL A 196 -6.70 4.22 18.53
N PRO A 197 -6.12 3.23 19.23
CA PRO A 197 -6.88 2.10 19.77
C PRO A 197 -7.70 2.53 20.99
N ALA A 198 -8.96 2.11 21.03
CA ALA A 198 -9.80 2.30 22.22
C ALA A 198 -9.27 1.42 23.39
N PRO A 199 -9.44 1.84 24.67
CA PRO A 199 -10.22 2.99 25.14
C PRO A 199 -9.47 4.32 25.08
N TYR A 200 -8.24 4.35 24.59
CA TYR A 200 -7.40 5.54 24.60
C TYR A 200 -7.85 6.58 23.56
N THR A 201 -7.47 7.83 23.82
CA THR A 201 -7.46 8.90 22.82
C THR A 201 -6.06 9.51 22.78
N LEU A 202 -5.82 10.55 21.98
CA LEU A 202 -4.55 11.31 22.11
C LEU A 202 -4.44 12.09 23.44
N TYR A 203 -5.54 12.26 24.17
CA TYR A 203 -5.63 13.12 25.34
C TYR A 203 -5.95 12.31 26.59
N ARG A 204 -5.13 12.44 27.64
CA ARG A 204 -5.25 11.65 28.87
C ARG A 204 -6.61 11.83 29.56
N GLY A 205 -7.18 13.03 29.46
CA GLY A 205 -8.47 13.36 30.06
C GLY A 205 -9.70 12.77 29.35
N ILE A 206 -9.54 12.08 28.20
CA ILE A 206 -10.64 11.58 27.39
C ILE A 206 -10.43 10.09 27.08
N ARG A 207 -11.46 9.28 27.34
CA ARG A 207 -11.50 7.85 27.01
C ARG A 207 -12.74 7.51 26.18
N ALA A 208 -12.63 6.49 25.33
CA ALA A 208 -13.77 5.91 24.65
C ALA A 208 -14.49 4.92 25.56
N ILE A 209 -15.83 4.91 25.56
CA ILE A 209 -16.59 3.78 26.11
C ILE A 209 -16.26 2.54 25.26
N PRO A 210 -15.81 1.42 25.84
CA PRO A 210 -15.53 0.21 25.10
C PRO A 210 -16.79 -0.33 24.39
N ALA A 211 -16.60 -1.03 23.26
CA ALA A 211 -17.70 -1.62 22.51
C ALA A 211 -18.43 -2.69 23.34
N GLY A 212 -19.76 -2.71 23.28
CA GLY A 212 -20.57 -3.67 24.06
C GLY A 212 -20.49 -3.47 25.56
N HIS A 213 -20.20 -2.24 25.99
CA HIS A 213 -20.15 -1.86 27.40
C HIS A 213 -21.12 -0.71 27.70
N PHE A 214 -21.48 -0.61 28.97
CA PHE A 214 -22.16 0.55 29.54
C PHE A 214 -21.40 1.08 30.76
N LEU A 215 -21.57 2.36 31.05
CA LEU A 215 -21.02 3.01 32.24
C LEU A 215 -22.18 3.60 33.04
N TRP A 216 -22.22 3.30 34.33
CA TRP A 216 -23.28 3.76 35.23
C TRP A 216 -22.73 4.69 36.31
N VAL A 217 -23.19 5.95 36.26
CA VAL A 217 -22.63 7.04 37.05
C VAL A 217 -23.65 7.51 38.06
N HIS A 218 -23.47 7.12 39.33
CA HIS A 218 -24.37 7.48 40.42
C HIS A 218 -23.96 8.79 41.10
N GLY A 219 -24.95 9.60 41.47
CA GLY A 219 -24.73 10.74 42.35
C GLY A 219 -24.27 10.30 43.74
N ARG A 220 -23.27 10.98 44.30
CA ARG A 220 -22.72 10.82 45.67
C ARG A 220 -21.74 9.67 45.95
N SER A 221 -21.43 8.77 45.00
CA SER A 221 -20.34 7.80 45.21
C SER A 221 -19.03 8.31 44.62
N ALA A 222 -18.19 8.91 45.47
CA ALA A 222 -16.87 9.42 45.10
C ALA A 222 -15.74 8.35 45.19
N LEU A 223 -16.06 7.08 45.46
CA LEU A 223 -15.06 6.09 45.92
C LEU A 223 -15.00 4.75 45.18
N ALA A 224 -15.97 4.42 44.32
CA ALA A 224 -15.84 3.25 43.45
C ALA A 224 -15.43 3.72 42.06
N ALA A 225 -14.29 3.26 41.55
CA ALA A 225 -13.92 3.41 40.15
C ALA A 225 -15.08 2.87 39.28
N GLN A 226 -15.85 3.78 38.69
CA GLN A 226 -16.94 3.42 37.79
C GLN A 226 -16.30 3.08 36.46
N GLU A 227 -15.88 1.82 36.35
CA GLU A 227 -15.36 1.27 35.12
C GLU A 227 -16.52 0.80 34.23
N PRO A 228 -16.40 0.95 32.90
CA PRO A 228 -17.36 0.39 31.97
C PRO A 228 -17.56 -1.13 32.18
N GLN A 229 -18.81 -1.56 32.21
CA GLN A 229 -19.24 -2.95 32.40
C GLN A 229 -19.64 -3.56 31.06
N PRO A 230 -19.17 -4.76 30.70
CA PRO A 230 -19.59 -5.43 29.47
C PRO A 230 -21.04 -5.91 29.59
N PHE A 231 -21.80 -5.83 28.50
CA PHE A 231 -23.12 -6.46 28.38
C PHE A 231 -23.22 -7.40 27.17
N CYS A 232 -22.38 -7.21 26.15
CA CYS A 232 -22.34 -8.09 24.98
C CYS A 232 -20.98 -7.99 24.27
N LEU A 233 -20.14 -9.01 24.41
CA LEU A 233 -18.83 -9.07 23.74
C LEU A 233 -18.89 -10.00 22.53
N ILE A 234 -18.48 -9.49 21.37
CA ILE A 234 -18.40 -10.29 20.14
C ILE A 234 -17.41 -11.46 20.25
N THR A 235 -16.39 -11.33 21.09
CA THR A 235 -15.41 -12.38 21.39
C THR A 235 -16.08 -13.57 22.08
N ASP A 236 -17.04 -13.30 22.96
CA ASP A 236 -17.76 -14.36 23.68
C ASP A 236 -18.70 -15.10 22.73
N ILE A 237 -19.34 -14.40 21.79
CA ILE A 237 -20.16 -15.02 20.74
C ILE A 237 -19.31 -15.94 19.85
N LEU A 238 -18.12 -15.47 19.44
CA LEU A 238 -17.21 -16.26 18.61
C LEU A 238 -16.60 -17.45 19.37
N ALA A 239 -16.30 -17.27 20.67
CA ALA A 239 -15.84 -18.35 21.53
C ALA A 239 -16.93 -19.40 21.72
N ASP A 240 -18.16 -18.99 22.02
CA ASP A 240 -19.29 -19.90 22.14
C ASP A 240 -19.54 -20.67 20.84
N ALA A 241 -19.58 -19.99 19.69
CA ALA A 241 -19.72 -20.63 18.38
C ALA A 241 -18.58 -21.63 18.06
N ALA A 242 -17.35 -21.32 18.46
CA ALA A 242 -16.21 -22.21 18.26
C ALA A 242 -16.25 -23.45 19.17
N ASN A 243 -16.82 -23.34 20.37
CA ASN A 243 -16.95 -24.44 21.32
C ASN A 243 -18.24 -25.25 21.08
N ASN A 244 -19.27 -24.62 20.52
CA ASN A 244 -20.58 -25.18 20.22
C ASN A 244 -20.93 -25.00 18.73
N PRO A 245 -20.16 -25.60 17.81
CA PRO A 245 -20.45 -25.49 16.37
C PRO A 245 -21.80 -26.11 16.02
N ALA A 246 -22.45 -25.56 15.00
CA ALA A 246 -23.71 -26.12 14.49
C ALA A 246 -23.52 -27.53 13.90
N ARG A 247 -24.61 -28.27 13.75
CA ARG A 247 -24.63 -29.60 13.13
C ARG A 247 -25.47 -29.56 11.86
N GLY A 248 -24.93 -30.05 10.76
CA GLY A 248 -25.64 -30.15 9.48
C GLY A 248 -24.68 -30.28 8.31
N SER A 249 -25.25 -30.29 7.10
CA SER A 249 -24.52 -30.28 5.85
C SER A 249 -24.03 -28.87 5.47
N GLU A 250 -23.13 -28.79 4.50
CA GLU A 250 -22.74 -27.51 3.90
C GLU A 250 -23.94 -26.77 3.29
N GLY A 251 -24.94 -27.48 2.77
CA GLY A 251 -26.18 -26.90 2.25
C GLY A 251 -27.00 -26.21 3.34
N ASP A 252 -27.18 -26.89 4.48
CA ASP A 252 -27.90 -26.33 5.64
C ASP A 252 -27.19 -25.07 6.16
N ALA A 253 -25.85 -25.09 6.19
CA ALA A 253 -25.05 -23.94 6.57
C ALA A 253 -25.25 -22.75 5.63
N LEU A 254 -25.25 -22.98 4.31
CA LEU A 254 -25.49 -21.92 3.31
C LEU A 254 -26.89 -21.35 3.40
N GLU A 255 -27.91 -22.18 3.66
CA GLU A 255 -29.28 -21.74 3.85
C GLU A 255 -29.42 -20.87 5.11
N ALA A 256 -28.90 -21.34 6.25
CA ALA A 256 -28.99 -20.64 7.53
C ALA A 256 -28.21 -19.32 7.53
N ILE A 257 -26.97 -19.33 7.04
CA ILE A 257 -26.18 -18.10 6.84
C ILE A 257 -26.92 -17.17 5.87
N GLY A 258 -27.48 -17.73 4.80
CA GLY A 258 -28.20 -16.96 3.80
C GLY A 258 -29.44 -16.26 4.36
N ALA A 259 -30.21 -16.95 5.19
CA ALA A 259 -31.37 -16.41 5.88
C ALA A 259 -30.97 -15.28 6.84
N ALA A 260 -29.91 -15.48 7.63
CA ALA A 260 -29.42 -14.48 8.56
C ALA A 260 -28.91 -13.19 7.87
N VAL A 261 -28.23 -13.32 6.72
CA VAL A 261 -27.77 -12.16 5.95
C VAL A 261 -28.96 -11.41 5.32
N ARG A 262 -29.96 -12.13 4.80
CA ARG A 262 -31.20 -11.51 4.27
C ARG A 262 -31.93 -10.72 5.35
N ASP A 263 -32.10 -11.32 6.53
CA ASP A 263 -32.72 -10.68 7.69
C ASP A 263 -31.94 -9.42 8.12
N SER A 264 -30.61 -9.50 8.22
CA SER A 264 -29.80 -8.32 8.56
C SER A 264 -29.93 -7.20 7.53
N VAL A 265 -29.81 -7.50 6.23
CA VAL A 265 -29.97 -6.48 5.17
C VAL A 265 -31.35 -5.84 5.24
N ALA A 266 -32.43 -6.62 5.45
CA ALA A 266 -33.77 -6.08 5.59
C ALA A 266 -33.92 -5.16 6.82
N ALA A 267 -33.36 -5.54 7.97
CA ALA A 267 -33.37 -4.73 9.18
C ALA A 267 -32.65 -3.39 8.99
N HIS A 268 -31.56 -3.37 8.20
CA HIS A 268 -30.80 -2.15 7.93
C HIS A 268 -31.48 -1.20 6.92
N HIS A 269 -32.57 -1.62 6.26
CA HIS A 269 -33.39 -0.76 5.38
C HIS A 269 -34.44 0.07 6.12
N VAL A 270 -34.59 -0.11 7.43
CA VAL A 270 -35.57 0.61 8.26
C VAL A 270 -35.19 2.09 8.37
N ALA A 271 -35.88 2.96 7.64
CA ALA A 271 -35.70 4.43 7.66
C ALA A 271 -36.92 5.13 7.04
N ASP A 272 -37.19 6.39 7.40
CA ASP A 272 -38.22 7.23 6.77
C ASP A 272 -37.65 8.11 5.64
N VAL A 273 -36.35 7.95 5.34
CA VAL A 273 -35.63 8.58 4.23
C VAL A 273 -35.11 7.53 3.26
N PRO A 274 -34.84 7.90 1.98
CA PRO A 274 -34.23 6.98 1.02
C PRO A 274 -32.88 6.42 1.50
N VAL A 275 -32.72 5.10 1.37
CA VAL A 275 -31.47 4.39 1.70
C VAL A 275 -30.69 4.12 0.41
N GLY A 276 -29.52 4.75 0.30
CA GLY A 276 -28.53 4.50 -0.74
C GLY A 276 -27.58 3.35 -0.40
N MET A 277 -26.67 3.04 -1.31
CA MET A 277 -25.73 1.94 -1.15
C MET A 277 -24.39 2.28 -1.80
N PHE A 278 -23.30 1.92 -1.12
CA PHE A 278 -21.98 1.97 -1.74
C PHE A 278 -21.77 0.67 -2.51
N LEU A 279 -21.68 0.80 -3.83
CA LEU A 279 -21.39 -0.30 -4.73
C LEU A 279 -19.92 -0.21 -5.13
N SER A 280 -19.18 -1.25 -4.80
CA SER A 280 -17.83 -1.45 -5.34
C SER A 280 -17.86 -2.67 -6.25
N SER A 281 -16.74 -2.95 -6.89
CA SER A 281 -16.58 -4.18 -7.68
C SER A 281 -16.33 -5.44 -6.83
N GLY A 282 -16.53 -5.34 -5.51
CA GLY A 282 -16.30 -6.40 -4.53
C GLY A 282 -17.54 -7.20 -4.19
N ILE A 283 -17.32 -8.40 -3.65
CA ILE A 283 -18.40 -9.37 -3.34
C ILE A 283 -19.35 -8.83 -2.24
N ASP A 284 -18.85 -8.13 -1.23
CA ASP A 284 -19.66 -7.68 -0.08
C ASP A 284 -20.77 -6.71 -0.48
N SER A 285 -20.38 -5.62 -1.14
CA SER A 285 -21.31 -4.61 -1.64
C SER A 285 -22.25 -5.19 -2.70
N ALA A 286 -21.77 -6.12 -3.52
CA ALA A 286 -22.58 -6.85 -4.48
C ALA A 286 -23.69 -7.70 -3.82
N ILE A 287 -23.38 -8.44 -2.74
CA ILE A 287 -24.38 -9.22 -1.98
C ILE A 287 -25.45 -8.29 -1.42
N ILE A 288 -25.05 -7.23 -0.71
CA ILE A 288 -26.02 -6.30 -0.09
C ILE A 288 -26.90 -5.68 -1.18
N THR A 289 -26.31 -5.25 -2.31
CA THR A 289 -27.05 -4.64 -3.42
C THR A 289 -28.01 -5.62 -4.08
N ALA A 290 -27.58 -6.86 -4.35
CA ALA A 290 -28.45 -7.88 -4.91
C ALA A 290 -29.63 -8.20 -3.98
N LEU A 291 -29.39 -8.36 -2.68
CA LEU A 291 -30.44 -8.60 -1.70
C LEU A 291 -31.38 -7.39 -1.55
N SER A 292 -30.87 -6.17 -1.67
CA SER A 292 -31.69 -4.95 -1.62
C SER A 292 -32.56 -4.78 -2.86
N SER A 293 -32.04 -5.07 -4.05
CA SER A 293 -32.81 -5.06 -5.31
C SER A 293 -33.92 -6.13 -5.31
N ALA A 294 -33.68 -7.29 -4.69
CA ALA A 294 -34.66 -8.37 -4.63
C ALA A 294 -35.94 -8.02 -3.83
N HIS A 295 -35.89 -7.00 -2.96
CA HIS A 295 -37.05 -6.54 -2.19
C HIS A 295 -37.96 -5.54 -2.96
N GLY A 296 -37.87 -5.50 -4.30
CA GLY A 296 -38.71 -4.65 -5.15
C GLY A 296 -38.37 -3.15 -5.11
N LYS A 297 -37.29 -2.77 -4.42
CA LYS A 297 -36.74 -1.41 -4.42
C LYS A 297 -35.78 -1.24 -5.59
N ARG A 298 -35.71 -0.04 -6.18
CA ARG A 298 -34.61 0.38 -7.05
C ARG A 298 -33.60 1.19 -6.23
N PRO A 299 -32.61 0.56 -5.58
CA PRO A 299 -31.69 1.28 -4.70
C PRO A 299 -30.85 2.28 -5.49
N HIS A 300 -30.51 3.40 -4.84
CA HIS A 300 -29.50 4.32 -5.36
C HIS A 300 -28.12 3.80 -4.99
N THR A 301 -27.35 3.38 -5.98
CA THR A 301 -26.00 2.86 -5.79
C THR A 301 -24.95 3.88 -6.23
N LEU A 302 -23.87 3.98 -5.47
CA LEU A 302 -22.77 4.91 -5.75
C LEU A 302 -21.43 4.19 -5.81
N THR A 303 -20.64 4.54 -6.80
CA THR A 303 -19.25 4.08 -6.96
C THR A 303 -18.33 5.29 -7.06
N LEU A 304 -17.20 5.22 -6.37
CA LEU A 304 -16.09 6.14 -6.65
C LEU A 304 -15.20 5.58 -7.74
N ALA A 305 -14.87 6.42 -8.71
CA ALA A 305 -13.82 6.20 -9.67
C ALA A 305 -12.65 7.15 -9.37
N PHE A 306 -11.44 6.77 -9.76
CA PHE A 306 -10.26 7.63 -9.62
C PHE A 306 -9.66 7.89 -11.00
N ALA A 307 -9.40 9.16 -11.32
CA ALA A 307 -8.93 9.55 -12.64
C ALA A 307 -7.61 8.84 -13.01
N GLU A 308 -6.77 8.58 -12.03
CA GLU A 308 -5.49 7.88 -12.17
C GLU A 308 -5.64 6.38 -12.46
N TYR A 309 -6.79 5.79 -12.15
CA TYR A 309 -7.06 4.40 -12.46
C TYR A 309 -7.86 4.20 -13.74
N ALA A 310 -8.42 5.25 -14.32
CA ALA A 310 -9.19 5.18 -15.56
C ALA A 310 -8.45 4.36 -16.63
N GLY A 311 -9.09 3.30 -17.12
CA GLY A 311 -8.52 2.41 -18.16
C GLY A 311 -7.42 1.46 -17.67
N THR A 312 -7.15 1.40 -16.36
CA THR A 312 -6.19 0.47 -15.75
C THR A 312 -6.91 -0.72 -15.10
N ALA A 313 -6.19 -1.79 -14.78
CA ALA A 313 -6.74 -2.94 -14.05
C ALA A 313 -7.20 -2.61 -12.60
N ASN A 314 -6.84 -1.44 -12.07
CA ASN A 314 -7.28 -0.98 -10.75
C ASN A 314 -8.59 -0.17 -10.82
N ASP A 315 -9.11 0.12 -12.01
CA ASP A 315 -10.41 0.76 -12.16
C ASP A 315 -11.52 -0.21 -11.78
N GLU A 316 -12.21 0.09 -10.69
CA GLU A 316 -13.35 -0.70 -10.25
C GLU A 316 -14.67 -0.26 -10.89
N SER A 317 -14.71 0.96 -11.45
CA SER A 317 -15.95 1.58 -11.89
C SER A 317 -16.66 0.83 -13.03
N PRO A 318 -15.98 0.29 -14.06
CA PRO A 318 -16.69 -0.39 -15.16
C PRO A 318 -17.41 -1.66 -14.70
N LEU A 319 -16.81 -2.43 -13.78
CA LEU A 319 -17.43 -3.64 -13.25
C LEU A 319 -18.59 -3.31 -12.31
N ALA A 320 -18.47 -2.23 -11.53
CA ALA A 320 -19.54 -1.76 -10.66
C ALA A 320 -20.74 -1.24 -11.48
N GLU A 321 -20.50 -0.49 -12.56
CA GLU A 321 -21.53 -0.01 -13.49
C GLU A 321 -22.25 -1.16 -14.18
N GLN A 322 -21.51 -2.16 -14.66
CA GLN A 322 -22.08 -3.37 -15.25
C GLN A 322 -22.97 -4.10 -14.24
N LEU A 323 -22.50 -4.29 -13.02
CA LEU A 323 -23.25 -4.94 -11.95
C LEU A 323 -24.51 -4.12 -11.60
N ALA A 324 -24.39 -2.80 -11.52
CA ALA A 324 -25.49 -1.90 -11.23
C ALA A 324 -26.60 -1.97 -12.29
N ALA A 325 -26.22 -2.03 -13.56
CA ALA A 325 -27.13 -2.22 -14.69
C ALA A 325 -27.83 -3.58 -14.62
N GLN A 326 -27.07 -4.65 -14.35
CA GLN A 326 -27.61 -6.01 -14.22
C GLN A 326 -28.61 -6.13 -13.06
N LEU A 327 -28.34 -5.44 -11.94
CA LEU A 327 -29.20 -5.41 -10.75
C LEU A 327 -30.34 -4.38 -10.83
N GLY A 328 -30.46 -3.63 -11.94
CA GLY A 328 -31.53 -2.66 -12.17
C GLY A 328 -31.52 -1.46 -11.21
N THR A 329 -30.34 -1.05 -10.73
CA THR A 329 -30.20 -0.01 -9.71
C THR A 329 -30.11 1.40 -10.30
N ARG A 330 -30.44 2.44 -9.53
CA ARG A 330 -30.17 3.84 -9.90
C ARG A 330 -28.70 4.13 -9.59
N HIS A 331 -27.82 3.99 -10.57
CA HIS A 331 -26.38 4.07 -10.36
C HIS A 331 -25.82 5.48 -10.56
N THR A 332 -24.79 5.83 -9.80
CA THR A 332 -24.00 7.05 -9.99
C THR A 332 -22.52 6.75 -9.75
N THR A 333 -21.70 6.94 -10.78
CA THR A 333 -20.24 6.92 -10.66
C THR A 333 -19.74 8.35 -10.45
N VAL A 334 -18.95 8.57 -9.40
CA VAL A 334 -18.32 9.87 -9.12
C VAL A 334 -16.81 9.72 -9.26
N MET A 335 -16.25 10.47 -10.21
CA MET A 335 -14.82 10.52 -10.46
C MET A 335 -14.14 11.45 -9.44
N VAL A 336 -13.01 11.00 -8.87
CA VAL A 336 -12.16 11.80 -7.98
C VAL A 336 -10.77 11.91 -8.60
N SER A 337 -10.28 13.13 -8.71
CA SER A 337 -8.97 13.48 -9.26
C SER A 337 -7.97 13.88 -8.17
N LYS A 338 -6.66 13.82 -8.48
CA LYS A 338 -5.61 14.41 -7.63
C LYS A 338 -5.87 15.87 -7.25
N ALA A 339 -6.43 16.66 -8.16
CA ALA A 339 -6.68 18.08 -7.92
C ALA A 339 -7.74 18.27 -6.83
N GLU A 340 -8.86 17.55 -6.93
CA GLU A 340 -9.92 17.54 -5.92
C GLU A 340 -9.38 17.02 -4.58
N PHE A 341 -8.54 15.99 -4.59
CA PHE A 341 -7.88 15.54 -3.36
C PHE A 341 -7.04 16.64 -2.71
N LYS A 342 -6.23 17.37 -3.48
CA LYS A 342 -5.41 18.47 -2.94
C LYS A 342 -6.26 19.59 -2.35
N GLU A 343 -7.36 19.94 -3.00
CA GLU A 343 -8.30 20.97 -2.54
C GLU A 343 -8.99 20.54 -1.23
N GLN A 344 -9.46 19.30 -1.16
CA GLN A 344 -10.21 18.79 -0.02
C GLN A 344 -9.32 18.30 1.13
N ARG A 345 -8.00 18.12 0.93
CA ARG A 345 -7.08 17.55 1.92
C ARG A 345 -7.16 18.20 3.29
N LYS A 346 -7.22 19.54 3.34
CA LYS A 346 -7.32 20.26 4.62
C LYS A 346 -8.63 19.93 5.34
N ARG A 347 -9.76 19.99 4.62
CA ARG A 347 -11.09 19.66 5.16
C ARG A 347 -11.17 18.22 5.66
N LEU A 348 -10.56 17.29 4.93
CA LEU A 348 -10.48 15.89 5.31
C LEU A 348 -9.70 15.70 6.62
N LEU A 349 -8.51 16.30 6.73
CA LEU A 349 -7.69 16.22 7.95
C LEU A 349 -8.37 16.92 9.14
N ASP A 350 -9.03 18.05 8.91
CA ASP A 350 -9.79 18.77 9.94
C ASP A 350 -11.01 17.95 10.41
N ALA A 351 -11.61 17.15 9.53
CA ALA A 351 -12.76 16.29 9.86
C ALA A 351 -12.39 15.03 10.66
N MET A 352 -11.15 14.55 10.58
CA MET A 352 -10.65 13.41 11.38
C MET A 352 -10.76 13.74 12.87
N ASP A 353 -11.67 13.08 13.60
CA ASP A 353 -11.83 13.30 15.05
C ASP A 353 -10.57 12.90 15.82
N GLN A 354 -9.94 11.81 15.39
CA GLN A 354 -8.64 11.33 15.84
C GLN A 354 -7.81 10.91 14.62
N PRO A 355 -6.47 10.91 14.69
CA PRO A 355 -5.64 10.58 13.54
C PRO A 355 -5.83 9.11 13.11
N SER A 356 -6.00 8.90 11.81
CA SER A 356 -5.97 7.59 11.16
C SER A 356 -5.23 7.64 9.82
N ILE A 357 -4.62 6.53 9.43
CA ILE A 357 -3.99 6.36 8.12
C ILE A 357 -4.97 5.96 7.01
N ASP A 358 -6.24 5.74 7.34
CA ASP A 358 -7.31 5.31 6.44
C ASP A 358 -8.45 6.35 6.43
N GLY A 359 -9.61 6.02 5.85
CA GLY A 359 -10.81 6.84 5.83
C GLY A 359 -10.94 7.82 4.65
N VAL A 360 -9.88 8.00 3.85
CA VAL A 360 -9.93 8.88 2.67
C VAL A 360 -11.00 8.44 1.68
N ASN A 361 -11.08 7.13 1.40
CA ASN A 361 -12.09 6.58 0.52
C ASN A 361 -13.51 6.84 1.06
N SER A 362 -13.72 6.52 2.35
CA SER A 362 -14.98 6.75 3.06
C SER A 362 -15.40 8.23 3.02
N TRP A 363 -14.42 9.15 3.04
CA TRP A 363 -14.68 10.59 2.99
C TRP A 363 -15.22 11.02 1.62
N PHE A 364 -14.55 10.63 0.53
CA PHE A 364 -15.00 11.00 -0.82
C PHE A 364 -16.32 10.33 -1.19
N VAL A 365 -16.54 9.07 -0.82
CA VAL A 365 -17.77 8.36 -1.19
C VAL A 365 -18.96 8.93 -0.41
N SER A 366 -18.71 9.37 0.82
CA SER A 366 -19.73 10.05 1.62
C SER A 366 -20.02 11.45 1.10
N GLN A 367 -19.00 12.20 0.65
CA GLN A 367 -19.19 13.47 -0.04
C GLN A 367 -20.02 13.29 -1.31
N ALA A 368 -19.72 12.27 -2.11
CA ALA A 368 -20.46 11.91 -3.31
C ALA A 368 -21.92 11.56 -3.00
N ALA A 369 -22.18 10.78 -1.94
CA ALA A 369 -23.55 10.45 -1.53
C ALA A 369 -24.32 11.68 -1.04
N ALA A 370 -23.70 12.52 -0.22
CA ALA A 370 -24.31 13.75 0.28
C ALA A 370 -24.66 14.72 -0.85
N SER A 371 -23.81 14.85 -1.88
CA SER A 371 -24.09 15.69 -3.05
C SER A 371 -25.28 15.19 -3.90
N GLN A 372 -25.64 13.92 -3.76
CA GLN A 372 -26.85 13.32 -4.36
C GLN A 372 -28.08 13.39 -3.43
N GLY A 373 -27.99 14.05 -2.27
CA GLY A 373 -29.09 14.17 -1.31
C GLY A 373 -29.36 12.90 -0.49
N ILE A 374 -28.42 11.96 -0.45
CA ILE A 374 -28.55 10.72 0.31
C ILE A 374 -28.17 10.98 1.77
N LYS A 375 -29.07 10.63 2.70
CA LYS A 375 -28.85 10.73 4.15
C LYS A 375 -28.41 9.42 4.79
N VAL A 376 -28.72 8.28 4.18
CA VAL A 376 -28.41 6.93 4.68
C VAL A 376 -27.79 6.10 3.57
N ALA A 377 -26.67 5.43 3.84
CA ALA A 377 -26.05 4.50 2.91
C ALA A 377 -25.68 3.16 3.57
N LEU A 378 -25.82 2.06 2.83
CA LEU A 378 -25.34 0.73 3.24
C LEU A 378 -23.93 0.46 2.69
N SER A 379 -23.06 -0.13 3.53
CA SER A 379 -21.70 -0.52 3.19
C SER A 379 -21.45 -2.01 3.43
N GLY A 380 -20.59 -2.62 2.62
CA GLY A 380 -20.12 -4.00 2.75
C GLY A 380 -19.08 -4.24 3.86
N LEU A 381 -18.76 -3.23 4.67
CA LEU A 381 -17.82 -3.34 5.79
C LEU A 381 -18.28 -4.43 6.78
N GLY A 382 -17.35 -5.28 7.21
CA GLY A 382 -17.60 -6.42 8.11
C GLY A 382 -17.68 -7.77 7.41
N GLY A 383 -17.91 -7.78 6.09
CA GLY A 383 -18.03 -9.02 5.33
C GLY A 383 -16.71 -9.79 5.20
N ASP A 384 -15.57 -9.11 5.25
CA ASP A 384 -14.26 -9.79 5.24
C ASP A 384 -13.93 -10.47 6.57
N GLU A 385 -14.29 -9.81 7.68
CA GLU A 385 -14.11 -10.31 9.04
C GLU A 385 -15.00 -11.52 9.31
N LEU A 386 -16.26 -11.46 8.86
CA LEU A 386 -17.23 -12.54 9.00
C LEU A 386 -16.89 -13.75 8.09
N PHE A 387 -16.59 -13.50 6.81
CA PHE A 387 -16.39 -14.59 5.83
C PHE A 387 -14.93 -14.99 5.61
N ALA A 388 -14.01 -14.48 6.40
CA ALA A 388 -12.60 -14.87 6.44
C ALA A 388 -11.82 -14.67 5.13
N SER A 389 -12.01 -13.53 4.45
CA SER A 389 -11.39 -13.24 3.14
C SER A 389 -10.09 -12.42 3.20
N TYR A 390 -9.63 -12.02 4.38
CA TYR A 390 -8.31 -11.38 4.50
C TYR A 390 -7.16 -12.39 4.38
N PRO A 391 -5.99 -12.00 3.83
CA PRO A 391 -4.81 -12.86 3.83
C PRO A 391 -4.37 -13.32 5.23
N SER A 392 -4.73 -12.59 6.29
CA SER A 392 -4.44 -12.93 7.68
C SER A 392 -4.97 -14.31 8.09
N PHE A 393 -6.11 -14.73 7.56
CA PHE A 393 -6.69 -16.05 7.83
C PHE A 393 -5.81 -17.21 7.36
N ALA A 394 -4.94 -16.99 6.37
CA ALA A 394 -3.93 -17.95 5.93
C ALA A 394 -2.53 -17.65 6.52
N ASP A 395 -2.15 -16.37 6.60
CA ASP A 395 -0.80 -15.95 7.00
C ASP A 395 -0.53 -16.20 8.48
N LEU A 396 -1.49 -15.93 9.38
CA LEU A 396 -1.28 -16.03 10.82
C LEU A 396 -1.03 -17.47 11.29
N PRO A 397 -1.84 -18.47 10.89
CA PRO A 397 -1.56 -19.85 11.23
C PRO A 397 -0.20 -20.31 10.71
N ARG A 398 0.20 -19.88 9.50
CA ARG A 398 1.52 -20.19 8.92
C ARG A 398 2.66 -19.58 9.73
N ILE A 399 2.56 -18.29 10.07
CA ILE A 399 3.55 -17.58 10.91
C ILE A 399 3.65 -18.25 12.28
N ARG A 400 2.51 -18.54 12.91
CA ARG A 400 2.46 -19.24 14.20
C ARG A 400 3.12 -20.59 14.13
N ASN A 401 2.73 -21.44 13.18
CA ASN A 401 3.24 -22.80 13.09
C ASN A 401 4.75 -22.82 12.77
N LEU A 402 5.25 -21.83 12.02
CA LEU A 402 6.68 -21.67 11.74
C LEU A 402 7.47 -21.22 12.99
N ALA A 403 6.93 -20.30 13.79
CA ALA A 403 7.63 -19.69 14.92
C ALA A 403 7.42 -20.45 16.26
N ARG A 404 6.35 -21.23 16.40
CA ARG A 404 5.97 -21.95 17.62
C ARG A 404 7.07 -22.84 18.20
N PRO A 405 7.87 -23.60 17.43
CA PRO A 405 8.97 -24.40 17.97
C PRO A 405 10.02 -23.56 18.70
N PHE A 406 10.20 -22.31 18.29
CA PHE A 406 11.19 -21.38 18.82
C PHE A 406 10.63 -20.44 19.89
N ALA A 407 9.32 -20.47 20.15
CA ALA A 407 8.66 -19.56 21.09
C ALA A 407 9.17 -19.72 22.54
N ARG A 408 9.68 -20.90 22.91
CA ARG A 408 10.32 -21.17 24.22
C ARG A 408 11.70 -20.50 24.37
N LEU A 409 12.30 -20.05 23.26
CA LEU A 409 13.58 -19.33 23.23
C LEU A 409 13.38 -17.80 23.19
N SER A 410 12.26 -17.29 23.70
CA SER A 410 11.86 -15.87 23.58
C SER A 410 12.91 -14.87 24.08
N GLY A 411 13.70 -15.23 25.10
CA GLY A 411 14.84 -14.44 25.58
C GLY A 411 15.94 -14.25 24.53
N LEU A 412 16.26 -15.30 23.77
CA LEU A 412 17.17 -15.25 22.61
C LEU A 412 16.55 -14.48 21.43
N GLY A 413 15.21 -14.45 21.34
CA GLY A 413 14.48 -13.71 20.32
C GLY A 413 14.74 -12.20 20.37
N LYS A 414 14.82 -11.61 21.58
CA LYS A 414 15.18 -10.19 21.75
C LYS A 414 16.61 -9.92 21.29
N THR A 415 17.56 -10.75 21.71
CA THR A 415 18.97 -10.64 21.32
C THR A 415 19.15 -10.83 19.82
N LEU A 416 18.51 -11.83 19.23
CA LEU A 416 18.51 -12.07 17.78
C LEU A 416 17.85 -10.92 17.04
N ARG A 417 16.76 -10.34 17.56
CA ARG A 417 16.16 -9.12 17.01
C ARG A 417 17.17 -7.99 17.03
N HIS A 418 17.83 -7.69 18.15
CA HIS A 418 18.82 -6.61 18.22
C HIS A 418 20.01 -6.82 17.26
N LEU A 419 20.47 -8.06 17.09
CA LEU A 419 21.55 -8.42 16.16
C LEU A 419 21.10 -8.40 14.69
N SER A 420 19.84 -8.79 14.43
CA SER A 420 19.31 -8.90 13.08
C SER A 420 18.56 -7.64 12.61
N LEU A 421 18.14 -6.74 13.50
CA LEU A 421 17.42 -5.49 13.16
C LEU A 421 18.19 -4.62 12.19
N PRO A 422 19.51 -4.36 12.39
CA PRO A 422 20.29 -3.52 11.48
C PRO A 422 20.43 -4.15 10.08
N VAL A 423 20.26 -5.46 9.97
CA VAL A 423 20.43 -6.23 8.73
C VAL A 423 19.07 -6.47 8.04
N LEU A 424 18.08 -7.02 8.75
CA LEU A 424 16.75 -7.37 8.23
C LEU A 424 15.91 -6.14 7.84
N SER A 425 16.01 -5.03 8.58
CA SER A 425 15.30 -3.77 8.26
C SER A 425 15.74 -3.16 6.91
N ARG A 426 16.92 -3.55 6.40
CA ARG A 426 17.47 -3.08 5.12
C ARG A 426 16.96 -3.89 3.92
N PHE A 427 16.58 -5.16 4.10
CA PHE A 427 16.21 -6.08 3.01
C PHE A 427 14.75 -6.56 3.03
N THR A 428 14.11 -6.53 4.19
CA THR A 428 12.73 -6.99 4.40
C THR A 428 12.00 -5.98 5.29
N SER A 429 10.70 -6.19 5.56
CA SER A 429 10.02 -5.38 6.57
C SER A 429 10.76 -5.54 7.93
N PRO A 430 11.09 -4.45 8.65
CA PRO A 430 11.70 -4.52 10.00
C PRO A 430 10.95 -5.45 10.98
N LYS A 431 9.66 -5.67 10.71
CA LYS A 431 8.78 -6.60 11.43
C LYS A 431 9.30 -8.04 11.48
N TYR A 432 9.95 -8.53 10.42
CA TYR A 432 10.44 -9.92 10.37
C TYR A 432 11.53 -10.23 11.39
N ALA A 433 12.24 -9.22 11.91
CA ALA A 433 13.19 -9.39 13.00
C ALA A 433 12.51 -9.79 14.32
N GLY A 434 11.20 -9.56 14.46
CA GLY A 434 10.40 -9.98 15.61
C GLY A 434 9.76 -11.36 15.45
N LEU A 435 10.01 -12.11 14.37
CA LEU A 435 9.31 -13.37 14.08
C LEU A 435 9.43 -14.40 15.22
N LEU A 436 10.62 -14.55 15.81
CA LEU A 436 10.81 -15.48 16.93
C LEU A 436 10.27 -14.95 18.26
N GLU A 437 10.21 -13.62 18.41
CA GLU A 437 9.76 -12.98 19.65
C GLU A 437 8.23 -12.90 19.73
N TYR A 438 7.54 -12.70 18.60
CA TYR A 438 6.09 -12.46 18.53
C TYR A 438 5.34 -13.56 17.78
N GLY A 439 5.99 -14.26 16.84
CA GLY A 439 5.29 -15.21 15.98
C GLY A 439 4.74 -16.44 16.70
N GLY A 440 5.17 -16.74 17.93
CA GLY A 440 4.77 -17.97 18.63
C GLY A 440 3.28 -18.10 19.00
N THR A 441 2.50 -17.02 18.98
CA THR A 441 1.05 -17.02 19.23
C THR A 441 0.30 -16.38 18.07
N LEU A 442 -1.02 -16.63 17.95
CA LEU A 442 -1.85 -15.93 16.96
C LEU A 442 -1.85 -14.42 17.19
N GLY A 443 -2.01 -13.97 18.44
CA GLY A 443 -1.99 -12.54 18.78
C GLY A 443 -0.66 -11.85 18.44
N GLY A 444 0.47 -12.49 18.70
CA GLY A 444 1.77 -11.93 18.31
C GLY A 444 2.04 -12.00 16.81
N ALA A 445 1.60 -13.05 16.12
CA ALA A 445 1.62 -13.13 14.65
C ALA A 445 0.73 -12.03 14.02
N TYR A 446 -0.41 -11.74 14.63
CA TYR A 446 -1.30 -10.65 14.23
C TYR A 446 -0.59 -9.30 14.35
N LEU A 447 0.07 -9.03 15.50
CA LEU A 447 0.86 -7.82 15.69
C LEU A 447 1.93 -7.67 14.60
N LEU A 448 2.68 -8.73 14.28
CA LEU A 448 3.67 -8.71 13.20
C LEU A 448 3.06 -8.41 11.83
N ARG A 449 1.84 -8.89 11.57
CA ARG A 449 1.18 -8.72 10.27
C ARG A 449 0.57 -7.33 10.11
N ARG A 450 -0.11 -6.83 11.15
CA ARG A 450 -0.98 -5.65 11.12
C ARG A 450 -0.32 -4.36 11.59
N SER A 451 0.72 -4.40 12.44
CA SER A 451 1.30 -3.16 12.97
C SER A 451 1.91 -2.31 11.87
N LEU A 452 1.64 -1.00 11.78
CA LEU A 452 2.34 -0.07 10.89
C LEU A 452 3.83 0.06 11.26
N TYR A 453 4.12 0.32 12.54
CA TYR A 453 5.44 0.25 13.16
C TYR A 453 5.45 -0.75 14.30
N MET A 454 6.55 -1.48 14.47
CA MET A 454 6.74 -2.31 15.65
C MET A 454 7.15 -1.45 16.86
N PRO A 455 6.84 -1.86 18.10
CA PRO A 455 7.14 -1.06 19.29
C PRO A 455 8.60 -0.58 19.39
N TRP A 456 9.56 -1.41 18.97
CA TRP A 456 10.98 -1.04 19.03
C TRP A 456 11.44 -0.05 17.95
N GLU A 457 10.59 0.27 16.96
CA GLU A 457 10.88 1.29 15.94
C GLU A 457 10.51 2.70 16.45
N LEU A 458 9.66 2.80 17.47
CA LEU A 458 9.02 4.05 17.87
C LEU A 458 9.95 5.05 18.56
N ASN A 459 11.04 4.58 19.17
CA ASN A 459 12.05 5.44 19.79
C ASN A 459 12.74 6.40 18.79
N GLN A 460 12.57 6.18 17.48
CA GLN A 460 13.06 7.08 16.43
C GLN A 460 12.04 8.15 16.02
N LEU A 461 10.78 8.02 16.46
CA LEU A 461 9.64 8.86 16.08
C LEU A 461 9.08 9.66 17.26
N LEU A 462 9.16 9.10 18.46
CA LEU A 462 8.57 9.63 19.68
C LEU A 462 9.62 9.65 20.80
N ASP A 463 9.35 10.48 21.82
CA ASP A 463 10.15 10.54 23.03
C ASP A 463 10.19 9.17 23.75
N LEU A 464 11.35 8.84 24.33
CA LEU A 464 11.61 7.54 24.94
C LEU A 464 10.67 7.23 26.11
N ASP A 465 10.37 8.22 26.95
CA ASP A 465 9.48 8.02 28.10
C ASP A 465 8.04 7.79 27.62
N LEU A 466 7.61 8.55 26.60
CA LEU A 466 6.29 8.37 25.99
C LEU A 466 6.15 6.98 25.33
N VAL A 467 7.20 6.47 24.67
CA VAL A 467 7.18 5.11 24.11
C VAL A 467 7.16 4.05 25.21
N ARG A 468 7.95 4.22 26.28
CA ARG A 468 7.99 3.27 27.40
C ARG A 468 6.63 3.18 28.06
N ASP A 469 6.08 4.32 28.47
CA ASP A 469 4.83 4.39 29.23
C ASP A 469 3.65 3.94 28.35
N GLY A 470 3.61 4.40 27.09
CA GLY A 470 2.57 3.98 26.15
C GLY A 470 2.63 2.50 25.80
N SER A 471 3.82 1.91 25.65
CA SER A 471 3.96 0.46 25.42
C SER A 471 3.54 -0.36 26.64
N HIS A 472 3.82 0.16 27.85
CA HIS A 472 3.44 -0.47 29.11
C HIS A 472 1.93 -0.42 29.35
N GLU A 473 1.24 0.66 28.97
CA GLU A 473 -0.21 0.80 29.13
C GLU A 473 -1.01 0.11 28.01
N LEU A 474 -0.52 0.13 26.76
CA LEU A 474 -1.19 -0.58 25.66
C LEU A 474 -1.22 -2.10 25.84
N GLN A 475 -0.12 -2.66 26.38
CA GLN A 475 0.08 -4.11 26.56
C GLN A 475 -0.36 -4.94 25.35
N SER A 476 -0.13 -4.46 24.12
CA SER A 476 -0.76 -4.97 22.89
C SER A 476 -0.72 -6.49 22.78
N ARG A 477 0.42 -7.11 23.10
CA ARG A 477 0.56 -8.58 23.06
C ARG A 477 -0.40 -9.31 24.00
N LEU A 478 -0.56 -8.80 25.21
CA LEU A 478 -1.41 -9.41 26.24
C LEU A 478 -2.87 -9.37 25.78
N HIS A 479 -3.35 -8.20 25.37
CA HIS A 479 -4.74 -8.00 24.93
C HIS A 479 -5.06 -8.75 23.62
N LEU A 480 -4.11 -8.83 22.67
CA LEU A 480 -4.28 -9.65 21.47
C LEU A 480 -4.39 -11.14 21.80
N ASN A 481 -3.55 -11.64 22.71
CA ASN A 481 -3.65 -13.03 23.14
C ASN A 481 -4.97 -13.29 23.89
N ALA A 482 -5.40 -12.36 24.75
CA ALA A 482 -6.68 -12.43 25.45
C ALA A 482 -7.87 -12.46 24.48
N THR A 483 -7.82 -11.72 23.37
CA THR A 483 -8.85 -11.75 22.31
C THR A 483 -9.03 -13.14 21.69
N THR A 484 -7.96 -13.94 21.66
CA THR A 484 -7.98 -15.32 21.12
C THR A 484 -8.15 -16.40 22.19
N ALA A 485 -8.17 -16.04 23.47
CA ALA A 485 -8.25 -16.99 24.56
C ALA A 485 -9.62 -17.69 24.57
N GLY A 486 -9.64 -19.02 24.76
CA GLY A 486 -10.88 -19.79 24.77
C GLY A 486 -11.51 -20.06 23.40
N ILE A 487 -10.84 -19.66 22.30
CA ILE A 487 -11.31 -19.89 20.93
C ILE A 487 -10.40 -20.95 20.26
N PRO A 488 -10.80 -22.24 20.22
CA PRO A 488 -9.92 -23.32 19.78
C PRO A 488 -9.64 -23.33 18.27
N GLN A 489 -10.49 -22.68 17.47
CA GLN A 489 -10.41 -22.70 16.01
C GLN A 489 -9.76 -21.42 15.44
N ASP A 490 -8.77 -21.59 14.57
CA ASP A 490 -8.02 -20.46 13.97
C ASP A 490 -8.92 -19.47 13.22
N ARG A 491 -9.92 -19.95 12.47
CA ARG A 491 -10.86 -19.09 11.74
C ARG A 491 -11.57 -18.13 12.69
N MET A 492 -12.22 -18.64 13.74
CA MET A 492 -12.94 -17.83 14.72
C MET A 492 -12.00 -16.92 15.52
N ALA A 493 -10.83 -17.40 15.90
CA ALA A 493 -9.84 -16.62 16.64
C ALA A 493 -9.30 -15.44 15.81
N ILE A 494 -9.08 -15.65 14.50
CA ILE A 494 -8.64 -14.58 13.59
C ILE A 494 -9.79 -13.61 13.29
N SER A 495 -11.04 -14.08 13.12
CA SER A 495 -12.21 -13.19 13.03
C SER A 495 -12.33 -12.30 14.28
N ALA A 496 -12.13 -12.86 15.48
CA ALA A 496 -12.15 -12.10 16.72
C ALA A 496 -11.08 -10.99 16.75
N LEU A 497 -9.86 -11.29 16.27
CA LEU A 497 -8.78 -10.32 16.15
C LEU A 497 -9.10 -9.22 15.12
N GLU A 498 -9.53 -9.60 13.92
CA GLU A 498 -9.83 -8.66 12.84
C GLU A 498 -10.99 -7.72 13.22
N MET A 499 -12.08 -8.28 13.78
CA MET A 499 -13.22 -7.48 14.24
C MET A 499 -12.84 -6.56 15.40
N SER A 500 -12.07 -7.04 16.38
CA SER A 500 -11.79 -6.28 17.61
C SER A 500 -10.71 -5.23 17.43
N TRP A 501 -9.72 -5.45 16.55
CA TRP A 501 -8.52 -4.61 16.46
C TRP A 501 -8.41 -3.80 15.18
N TYR A 502 -8.72 -4.37 14.02
CA TYR A 502 -8.63 -3.64 12.76
C TYR A 502 -9.95 -2.94 12.43
N MET A 503 -11.03 -3.70 12.34
CA MET A 503 -12.34 -3.18 11.99
C MET A 503 -12.85 -2.14 12.99
N ARG A 504 -12.87 -2.47 14.29
CA ARG A 504 -13.40 -1.60 15.34
C ARG A 504 -12.59 -0.31 15.51
N HIS A 505 -11.26 -0.39 15.55
CA HIS A 505 -10.43 0.76 15.88
C HIS A 505 -10.05 1.61 14.67
N GLN A 506 -10.11 1.04 13.46
CA GLN A 506 -9.81 1.77 12.23
C GLN A 506 -11.05 1.92 11.35
N LEU A 507 -11.56 0.83 10.76
CA LEU A 507 -12.57 0.92 9.71
C LEU A 507 -13.88 1.58 10.17
N LEU A 508 -14.38 1.25 11.36
CA LEU A 508 -15.63 1.81 11.91
C LEU A 508 -15.46 3.26 12.35
N VAL A 509 -14.37 3.59 13.05
CA VAL A 509 -14.05 4.97 13.46
C VAL A 509 -13.89 5.85 12.21
N ASP A 510 -13.18 5.34 11.21
CA ASP A 510 -12.93 6.07 9.96
C ASP A 510 -14.18 6.28 9.14
N SER A 511 -15.02 5.26 9.05
CA SER A 511 -16.30 5.38 8.39
C SER A 511 -17.24 6.34 9.11
N ASP A 512 -17.24 6.38 10.45
CA ASP A 512 -18.04 7.34 11.20
C ASP A 512 -17.57 8.78 10.95
N TRP A 513 -16.34 9.17 11.28
CA TRP A 513 -15.96 10.59 11.12
C TRP A 513 -16.04 11.05 9.65
N ALA A 514 -15.73 10.16 8.70
CA ALA A 514 -15.72 10.50 7.29
C ALA A 514 -17.14 10.67 6.72
N SER A 515 -18.07 9.76 7.04
CA SER A 515 -19.47 9.91 6.63
C SER A 515 -20.14 11.09 7.32
N MET A 516 -19.77 11.30 8.58
CA MET A 516 -20.39 12.32 9.41
C MET A 516 -19.91 13.73 9.14
N ALA A 517 -18.76 13.89 8.50
CA ALA A 517 -18.32 15.14 7.91
C ALA A 517 -19.24 15.65 6.77
N HIS A 518 -20.10 14.78 6.24
CA HIS A 518 -21.04 15.08 5.16
C HIS A 518 -22.50 14.76 5.55
N SER A 519 -22.79 14.72 6.86
CA SER A 519 -24.13 14.46 7.38
C SER A 519 -24.77 13.15 6.86
N LEU A 520 -23.95 12.14 6.57
CA LEU A 520 -24.39 10.85 6.05
C LEU A 520 -24.35 9.79 7.15
N GLU A 521 -25.45 9.08 7.38
CA GLU A 521 -25.42 7.84 8.16
C GLU A 521 -24.93 6.67 7.30
N LEU A 522 -23.83 6.06 7.71
CA LEU A 522 -23.41 4.77 7.17
C LEU A 522 -23.89 3.61 8.05
N ARG A 523 -24.51 2.60 7.43
CA ARG A 523 -24.90 1.34 8.08
C ARG A 523 -24.14 0.15 7.51
N VAL A 524 -23.94 -0.88 8.33
CA VAL A 524 -23.01 -1.99 8.08
C VAL A 524 -23.67 -3.35 8.33
N PRO A 525 -24.48 -3.88 7.38
CA PRO A 525 -25.32 -5.06 7.60
C PRO A 525 -24.58 -6.34 7.99
N PHE A 526 -23.29 -6.47 7.68
CA PHE A 526 -22.51 -7.63 8.13
C PHE A 526 -22.12 -7.58 9.61
N LEU A 527 -22.33 -6.43 10.27
CA LEU A 527 -22.02 -6.18 11.69
C LEU A 527 -23.29 -6.09 12.52
N ASP A 528 -24.03 -7.19 12.50
CA ASP A 528 -25.28 -7.35 13.23
C ASP A 528 -25.16 -8.53 14.21
N VAL A 529 -25.58 -8.34 15.46
CA VAL A 529 -25.39 -9.36 16.50
C VAL A 529 -26.24 -10.60 16.24
N PRO A 530 -27.55 -10.50 15.88
CA PRO A 530 -28.33 -11.63 15.40
C PRO A 530 -27.67 -12.38 14.24
N LEU A 531 -27.16 -11.67 13.22
CA LEU A 531 -26.40 -12.30 12.14
C LEU A 531 -25.18 -13.07 12.66
N LEU A 532 -24.36 -12.45 13.52
CA LEU A 532 -23.17 -13.10 14.06
C LEU A 532 -23.52 -14.36 14.86
N ARG A 533 -24.55 -14.29 15.72
CA ARG A 533 -25.03 -15.42 16.53
C ARG A 533 -25.56 -16.56 15.65
N ALA A 534 -26.25 -16.24 14.57
CA ALA A 534 -26.78 -17.24 13.64
C ALA A 534 -25.69 -17.85 12.74
N ALA A 535 -24.79 -17.04 12.20
CA ALA A 535 -23.81 -17.48 11.20
C ALA A 535 -22.54 -18.10 11.82
N ALA A 536 -22.05 -17.60 12.95
CA ALA A 536 -20.76 -18.05 13.51
C ALA A 536 -20.73 -19.56 13.83
N PRO A 537 -21.76 -20.19 14.43
CA PRO A 537 -21.76 -21.63 14.69
C PRO A 537 -21.63 -22.47 13.41
N TRP A 538 -22.26 -22.04 12.30
CA TRP A 538 -22.15 -22.69 10.99
C TRP A 538 -20.78 -22.47 10.34
N LEU A 539 -20.24 -21.26 10.43
CA LEU A 539 -18.88 -20.95 9.94
C LEU A 539 -17.79 -21.70 10.73
N ALA A 540 -18.04 -21.97 12.01
CA ALA A 540 -17.17 -22.81 12.84
C ALA A 540 -17.27 -24.29 12.44
N ALA A 541 -18.47 -24.79 12.17
CA ALA A 541 -18.70 -26.17 11.71
C ALA A 541 -18.10 -26.45 10.32
N HIS A 542 -18.09 -25.46 9.43
CA HIS A 542 -17.64 -25.58 8.05
C HIS A 542 -16.51 -24.59 7.72
N PRO A 543 -15.29 -24.78 8.26
CA PRO A 543 -14.19 -23.83 8.09
C PRO A 543 -13.73 -23.66 6.62
N GLY A 544 -14.05 -24.63 5.76
CA GLY A 544 -13.79 -24.59 4.32
C GLY A 544 -14.75 -23.72 3.51
N LEU A 545 -15.86 -23.25 4.09
CA LEU A 545 -16.78 -22.35 3.40
C LEU A 545 -16.09 -21.04 3.03
N THR A 546 -16.06 -20.78 1.72
CA THR A 546 -15.48 -19.58 1.14
C THR A 546 -16.53 -18.51 0.90
N LYS A 547 -16.10 -17.25 0.94
CA LYS A 547 -16.95 -16.10 0.65
C LYS A 547 -17.65 -16.16 -0.73
N PRO A 548 -17.01 -16.61 -1.84
CA PRO A 548 -17.70 -16.80 -3.11
C PRO A 548 -18.80 -17.87 -3.07
N GLN A 549 -18.64 -18.95 -2.29
CA GLN A 549 -19.70 -19.95 -2.12
C GLN A 549 -20.92 -19.34 -1.43
N VAL A 550 -20.69 -18.60 -0.33
CA VAL A 550 -21.76 -17.89 0.38
C VAL A 550 -22.44 -16.87 -0.52
N ALA A 551 -21.66 -16.09 -1.27
CA ALA A 551 -22.18 -15.10 -2.21
C ALA A 551 -23.05 -15.71 -3.31
N LYS A 552 -22.59 -16.83 -3.90
CA LYS A 552 -23.32 -17.56 -4.94
C LYS A 552 -24.63 -18.14 -4.43
N ALA A 553 -24.65 -18.66 -3.19
CA ALA A 553 -25.86 -19.17 -2.56
C ALA A 553 -26.87 -18.03 -2.24
N LEU A 554 -26.38 -16.87 -1.83
CA LEU A 554 -27.19 -15.71 -1.48
C LEU A 554 -27.75 -14.96 -2.68
N ALA A 555 -26.94 -14.82 -3.73
CA ALA A 555 -27.22 -13.96 -4.87
C ALA A 555 -26.74 -14.67 -6.16
N HIS A 556 -27.49 -15.69 -6.57
CA HIS A 556 -27.20 -16.54 -7.74
C HIS A 556 -27.05 -15.76 -9.05
N GLN A 557 -27.61 -14.55 -9.13
CA GLN A 557 -27.48 -13.65 -10.27
C GLN A 557 -26.11 -12.97 -10.37
N LEU A 558 -25.26 -12.99 -9.34
CA LEU A 558 -23.95 -12.35 -9.41
C LEU A 558 -23.04 -13.04 -10.44
N PRO A 559 -22.41 -12.29 -11.35
CA PRO A 559 -21.57 -12.89 -12.38
C PRO A 559 -20.24 -13.42 -11.81
N ASN A 560 -19.68 -14.43 -12.46
CA ASN A 560 -18.37 -15.01 -12.07
C ASN A 560 -17.24 -13.97 -12.06
N SER A 561 -17.34 -12.91 -12.87
CA SER A 561 -16.39 -11.79 -12.90
C SER A 561 -16.33 -11.02 -11.57
N VAL A 562 -17.43 -10.98 -10.80
CA VAL A 562 -17.50 -10.38 -9.45
C VAL A 562 -17.10 -11.41 -8.39
N LEU A 563 -17.62 -12.63 -8.48
CA LEU A 563 -17.39 -13.70 -7.49
C LEU A 563 -15.92 -14.11 -7.35
N TYR A 564 -15.17 -14.10 -8.45
CA TYR A 564 -13.78 -14.56 -8.49
C TYR A 564 -12.79 -13.43 -8.80
N LYS A 565 -13.23 -12.17 -8.74
CA LYS A 565 -12.32 -11.02 -8.87
C LYS A 565 -11.25 -11.11 -7.80
N ARG A 566 -9.98 -10.95 -8.19
CA ARG A 566 -8.92 -10.71 -7.19
C ARG A 566 -9.23 -9.40 -6.48
N LYS A 567 -9.14 -9.43 -5.16
CA LYS A 567 -9.34 -8.24 -4.32
C LYS A 567 -8.33 -7.17 -4.69
N THR A 568 -8.76 -6.20 -5.48
CA THR A 568 -8.19 -4.86 -5.51
C THR A 568 -8.51 -4.30 -4.13
N GLY A 569 -7.52 -4.06 -3.28
CA GLY A 569 -7.79 -3.30 -2.06
C GLY A 569 -8.43 -1.96 -2.46
N PHE A 570 -9.15 -1.29 -1.57
CA PHE A 570 -9.52 0.12 -1.74
C PHE A 570 -8.25 0.99 -1.76
N SER A 571 -7.41 0.81 -2.77
CA SER A 571 -6.20 1.57 -2.98
C SER A 571 -6.67 2.91 -3.50
N VAL A 572 -6.87 3.88 -2.63
CA VAL A 572 -6.91 5.26 -3.08
C VAL A 572 -5.48 5.63 -3.45
N PRO A 573 -5.23 6.38 -4.54
CA PRO A 573 -3.88 6.83 -4.87
C PRO A 573 -3.36 7.92 -3.91
N VAL A 574 -3.77 7.89 -2.63
CA VAL A 574 -3.28 8.74 -1.52
C VAL A 574 -1.77 8.76 -1.49
N ARG A 575 -1.12 7.61 -1.72
CA ARG A 575 0.34 7.54 -1.81
C ARG A 575 0.88 8.40 -2.97
N ASP A 576 0.31 8.29 -4.16
CA ASP A 576 0.76 9.01 -5.36
C ASP A 576 0.36 10.50 -5.33
N TRP A 577 -0.75 10.80 -4.66
CA TRP A 577 -1.25 12.14 -4.42
C TRP A 577 -0.41 12.90 -3.39
N LEU A 578 0.03 12.23 -2.31
CA LEU A 578 0.81 12.85 -1.24
C LEU A 578 2.33 12.84 -1.49
N LEU A 579 2.88 11.73 -2.01
CA LEU A 579 4.33 11.63 -2.26
C LEU A 579 4.77 12.37 -3.53
N GLY A 580 3.85 12.69 -4.43
CA GLY A 580 4.14 13.50 -5.61
C GLY A 580 4.49 14.96 -5.30
N ASP A 581 4.09 15.49 -4.14
CA ASP A 581 4.29 16.90 -3.77
C ASP A 581 5.42 17.11 -2.74
N ARG A 582 5.90 16.04 -2.09
CA ARG A 582 6.96 16.07 -1.07
C ARG A 582 7.95 14.91 -1.27
N PRO A 583 8.94 15.06 -2.18
CA PRO A 583 9.93 14.02 -2.49
C PRO A 583 10.91 13.69 -1.34
N ASP A 584 10.79 14.40 -0.22
CA ASP A 584 11.60 14.30 0.99
C ASP A 584 11.10 13.25 2.01
N VAL A 585 9.83 12.84 1.95
CA VAL A 585 9.26 11.85 2.89
C VAL A 585 9.48 10.42 2.37
N LYS A 586 10.61 9.83 2.78
CA LYS A 586 11.16 8.51 2.36
C LYS A 586 10.54 7.29 3.04
N ASP A 587 9.26 7.33 3.40
CA ASP A 587 8.65 6.26 4.19
C ASP A 587 7.93 5.21 3.32
N ARG A 588 8.09 3.92 3.67
CA ARG A 588 7.44 2.79 2.97
C ARG A 588 5.96 2.68 3.36
N GLY A 589 5.07 2.52 2.37
CA GLY A 589 3.63 2.33 2.61
C GLY A 589 2.97 3.60 3.17
N LEU A 590 2.07 3.45 4.13
CA LEU A 590 1.33 4.56 4.76
C LEU A 590 2.10 5.25 5.91
N ARG A 591 3.37 4.88 6.13
CA ARG A 591 4.20 5.41 7.22
C ARG A 591 4.41 6.94 7.15
N GLY A 592 4.71 7.45 5.95
CA GLY A 592 4.87 8.90 5.74
C GLY A 592 3.54 9.66 5.88
N TRP A 593 2.44 9.02 5.51
CA TRP A 593 1.09 9.54 5.75
C TRP A 593 0.79 9.60 7.25
N ALA A 594 1.14 8.57 8.02
CA ALA A 594 0.95 8.55 9.47
C ALA A 594 1.66 9.73 10.16
N SER A 595 2.92 9.99 9.82
CA SER A 595 3.68 11.14 10.34
C SER A 595 3.01 12.49 9.99
N MET A 596 2.45 12.61 8.78
CA MET A 596 1.75 13.81 8.33
C MET A 596 0.42 14.01 9.06
N VAL A 597 -0.39 12.96 9.19
CA VAL A 597 -1.69 13.01 9.88
C VAL A 597 -1.47 13.34 11.36
N HIS A 598 -0.55 12.64 12.02
CA HIS A 598 -0.22 12.89 13.42
C HIS A 598 0.22 14.34 13.64
N GLY A 599 1.14 14.84 12.82
CA GLY A 599 1.61 16.22 12.88
C GLY A 599 0.50 17.24 12.61
N SER A 600 -0.40 16.99 11.65
CA SER A 600 -1.47 17.93 11.30
C SER A 600 -2.55 18.03 12.38
N VAL A 601 -2.98 16.90 12.93
CA VAL A 601 -4.02 16.86 13.98
C VAL A 601 -3.46 17.39 15.31
N PHE A 602 -2.21 17.05 15.67
CA PHE A 602 -1.62 17.45 16.94
C PHE A 602 -1.10 18.90 16.96
N ALA A 603 -0.52 19.40 15.85
CA ALA A 603 -0.01 20.77 15.77
C ALA A 603 -1.13 21.83 15.77
N GLN A 604 -2.33 21.49 15.29
CA GLN A 604 -3.51 22.38 15.39
C GLN A 604 -3.94 22.63 16.84
N THR A 605 -3.55 21.76 17.78
CA THR A 605 -3.91 21.86 19.21
C THR A 605 -2.79 22.38 20.11
N SER A 606 -1.60 22.69 19.57
CA SER A 606 -0.44 23.15 20.34
C SER A 606 0.10 24.50 19.80
N ALA A 607 -0.59 25.60 20.15
CA ALA A 607 -0.01 26.94 20.11
C ALA A 607 0.67 27.26 21.47
N PRO A 608 1.82 27.96 21.52
CA PRO A 608 2.87 27.66 22.48
C PRO A 608 2.95 28.64 23.67
N ALA A 609 3.42 28.15 24.81
CA ALA A 609 3.98 28.97 25.89
C ALA A 609 5.49 28.69 26.03
N GLY A 610 6.31 29.73 25.81
CA GLY A 610 7.60 29.99 26.48
C GLY A 610 8.81 29.06 26.24
N SER A 611 9.81 29.59 25.53
CA SER A 611 11.21 29.11 25.37
C SER A 611 12.06 29.13 26.67
N PRO A 612 13.41 28.92 26.67
CA PRO A 612 14.35 28.21 25.76
C PRO A 612 15.30 27.24 26.51
N HIS A 613 16.15 26.47 25.81
CA HIS A 613 17.62 26.50 26.00
C HIS A 613 18.36 25.64 24.97
N ARG A 614 19.32 26.29 24.28
CA ARG A 614 20.41 25.68 23.49
C ARG A 614 21.46 25.09 24.43
N CYS A 615 22.15 24.04 23.99
CA CYS A 615 23.60 23.98 24.16
C CYS A 615 24.25 23.11 23.08
N ALA A 616 25.31 23.64 22.49
CA ALA A 616 26.19 23.01 21.51
C ALA A 616 27.42 22.41 22.20
N ARG A 617 28.06 21.42 21.56
CA ARG A 617 29.48 20.96 21.63
C ARG A 617 29.50 19.56 21.01
N GLY A 618 30.46 19.09 20.22
CA GLY A 618 31.77 19.56 19.76
C GLY A 618 32.43 18.30 19.16
N HIS A 619 33.01 18.40 17.96
CA HIS A 619 33.85 17.36 17.38
C HIS A 619 35.15 17.28 18.15
N ASP A 620 35.65 16.06 18.42
CA ASP A 620 37.10 15.84 18.43
C ASP A 620 37.47 14.42 18.01
N SER A 621 38.60 14.36 17.31
CA SER A 621 39.16 13.23 16.59
C SER A 621 40.41 12.72 17.27
N SER A 622 40.61 11.41 17.36
CA SER A 622 41.96 10.83 17.30
C SER A 622 41.93 9.34 16.97
N HIS A 623 42.68 8.98 15.94
CA HIS A 623 43.07 7.63 15.55
C HIS A 623 44.42 7.29 16.20
N THR A 624 44.61 6.03 16.59
CA THR A 624 45.90 5.32 16.47
C THR A 624 45.67 3.85 16.12
N PRO A 625 46.57 3.21 15.34
CA PRO A 625 46.34 1.90 14.73
C PRO A 625 46.95 0.76 15.57
N ARG A 626 46.42 -0.46 15.41
CA ARG A 626 47.08 -1.69 15.87
C ARG A 626 47.55 -2.50 14.66
N ASP A 627 48.86 -2.66 14.58
CA ASP A 627 49.53 -3.60 13.68
C ASP A 627 49.19 -5.05 14.05
N GLY A 628 48.98 -5.86 13.02
CA GLY A 628 48.81 -7.30 13.11
C GLY A 628 49.30 -7.94 11.81
N ASN A 629 50.55 -8.39 11.85
CA ASN A 629 51.21 -9.16 10.79
C ASN A 629 50.41 -10.42 10.46
N LEU A 630 49.94 -10.55 9.22
CA LEU A 630 49.46 -11.81 8.65
C LEU A 630 50.20 -12.06 7.33
N GLN A 631 50.80 -13.24 7.27
CA GLN A 631 51.62 -13.78 6.18
C GLN A 631 50.97 -13.56 4.81
N GLN A 632 51.74 -12.99 3.89
CA GLN A 632 51.31 -12.65 2.53
C GLN A 632 51.19 -13.90 1.66
N THR A 633 49.96 -14.35 1.42
CA THR A 633 49.61 -15.07 0.19
C THR A 633 49.62 -14.07 -0.97
N PRO A 634 50.17 -14.39 -2.16
CA PRO A 634 50.24 -13.45 -3.28
C PRO A 634 48.83 -12.99 -3.69
N ARG A 635 48.63 -11.67 -3.72
CA ARG A 635 47.35 -11.02 -4.05
C ARG A 635 47.00 -11.26 -5.53
N ALA A 636 45.76 -11.64 -5.82
CA ALA A 636 45.19 -11.58 -7.17
C ALA A 636 45.11 -10.13 -7.63
N ALA A 637 45.46 -9.85 -8.89
CA ALA A 637 45.49 -8.47 -9.40
C ALA A 637 44.06 -7.90 -9.59
N PHE A 638 43.13 -8.71 -10.10
CA PHE A 638 41.77 -8.26 -10.41
C PHE A 638 40.71 -9.32 -10.09
N SER A 639 39.54 -8.88 -9.62
CA SER A 639 38.35 -9.73 -9.55
C SER A 639 37.13 -9.07 -10.19
N LEU A 640 36.43 -9.79 -11.08
CA LEU A 640 35.26 -9.29 -11.81
C LEU A 640 33.98 -9.94 -11.26
N TRP A 641 33.05 -9.13 -10.75
CA TRP A 641 31.79 -9.60 -10.16
C TRP A 641 30.61 -9.15 -10.99
N SER A 642 29.86 -10.08 -11.58
CA SER A 642 28.72 -9.76 -12.44
C SER A 642 27.50 -10.61 -12.11
N PRO A 643 26.26 -10.13 -12.36
CA PRO A 643 25.08 -10.98 -12.31
C PRO A 643 25.16 -12.13 -13.31
N GLU A 644 25.58 -11.84 -14.54
CA GLU A 644 25.72 -12.75 -15.68
C GLU A 644 26.95 -12.34 -16.49
N MET A 645 27.64 -13.30 -17.10
CA MET A 645 28.82 -13.07 -17.92
C MET A 645 28.88 -13.96 -19.17
N ALA A 646 28.19 -15.11 -19.20
CA ALA A 646 28.26 -16.10 -20.29
C ALA A 646 27.07 -16.10 -21.24
N THR A 647 26.02 -15.35 -20.93
CA THR A 647 24.86 -15.19 -21.80
C THR A 647 25.19 -14.20 -22.93
N ARG A 648 24.83 -14.53 -24.18
CA ARG A 648 25.13 -13.67 -25.34
C ARG A 648 24.13 -12.52 -25.46
N GLY A 649 24.63 -11.31 -25.74
CA GLY A 649 23.85 -10.12 -26.07
C GLY A 649 23.85 -9.03 -24.98
N GLY A 650 23.69 -7.77 -25.38
CA GLY A 650 23.46 -6.63 -24.47
C GLY A 650 24.64 -6.30 -23.53
N VAL A 651 24.31 -6.06 -22.25
CA VAL A 651 25.27 -5.70 -21.19
C VAL A 651 26.17 -6.88 -20.83
N GLN A 652 25.67 -8.10 -20.95
CA GLN A 652 26.40 -9.32 -20.66
C GLN A 652 27.62 -9.44 -21.58
N SER A 653 27.47 -9.04 -22.85
CA SER A 653 28.60 -8.90 -23.79
C SER A 653 29.65 -7.90 -23.31
N TYR A 654 29.28 -6.82 -22.61
CA TYR A 654 30.26 -5.88 -22.04
C TYR A 654 31.13 -6.54 -20.97
N MET A 655 30.51 -7.32 -20.08
CA MET A 655 31.22 -8.00 -18.99
C MET A 655 32.18 -9.07 -19.53
N TRP A 656 31.80 -9.72 -20.62
CA TRP A 656 32.67 -10.62 -21.36
C TRP A 656 33.89 -9.90 -21.98
N ARG A 657 33.70 -8.77 -22.67
CA ARG A 657 34.82 -8.02 -23.28
C ARG A 657 35.75 -7.43 -22.20
N LEU A 658 35.18 -7.07 -21.06
CA LEU A 658 35.93 -6.62 -19.89
C LEU A 658 36.81 -7.75 -19.32
N TRP A 659 36.27 -8.97 -19.26
CA TRP A 659 37.04 -10.16 -18.87
C TRP A 659 38.22 -10.42 -19.82
N GLU A 660 38.01 -10.42 -21.13
CA GLU A 660 39.08 -10.61 -22.12
C GLU A 660 40.16 -9.54 -22.01
N THR A 661 39.76 -8.27 -21.82
CA THR A 661 40.68 -7.15 -21.61
C THR A 661 41.58 -7.39 -20.40
N PHE A 662 41.02 -7.87 -19.29
CA PHE A 662 41.79 -8.11 -18.07
C PHE A 662 42.69 -9.34 -18.19
N SER A 663 42.17 -10.44 -18.77
CA SER A 663 42.93 -11.67 -19.01
C SER A 663 44.20 -11.40 -19.82
N ALA A 664 44.10 -10.64 -20.91
CA ALA A 664 45.24 -10.27 -21.75
C ALA A 664 46.29 -9.42 -21.01
N VAL A 665 45.87 -8.56 -20.08
CA VAL A 665 46.78 -7.75 -19.25
C VAL A 665 47.51 -8.60 -18.21
N THR A 666 46.84 -9.60 -17.64
CA THR A 666 47.44 -10.42 -16.57
C THR A 666 48.29 -11.58 -17.05
N GLU A 667 48.05 -12.10 -18.27
CA GLU A 667 48.96 -13.05 -18.93
C GLU A 667 50.35 -12.43 -19.16
N ALA A 668 50.41 -11.13 -19.48
CA ALA A 668 51.67 -10.41 -19.65
C ALA A 668 52.46 -10.20 -18.34
N ASP A 669 51.78 -10.17 -17.19
CA ASP A 669 52.38 -9.82 -15.88
C ASP A 669 52.48 -11.00 -14.90
N GLY A 670 52.04 -12.21 -15.28
CA GLY A 670 52.07 -13.41 -14.42
C GLY A 670 51.14 -13.37 -13.20
N ARG A 671 50.16 -12.45 -13.16
CA ARG A 671 49.24 -12.24 -12.03
C ARG A 671 47.92 -13.00 -12.21
N ARG A 672 47.25 -13.35 -11.11
CA ARG A 672 45.99 -14.13 -11.13
C ARG A 672 44.75 -13.23 -11.18
N ILE A 673 43.74 -13.62 -11.98
CA ILE A 673 42.39 -13.03 -12.01
C ILE A 673 41.37 -13.99 -11.37
N THR A 674 40.27 -13.47 -10.81
CA THR A 674 39.13 -14.28 -10.36
C THR A 674 37.80 -13.68 -10.83
N GLY A 675 37.00 -14.45 -11.57
CA GLY A 675 35.64 -14.06 -11.98
C GLY A 675 34.57 -14.71 -11.11
N LEU A 676 33.54 -13.94 -10.74
CA LEU A 676 32.34 -14.42 -10.05
C LEU A 676 31.10 -14.00 -10.83
N SER A 677 30.32 -14.99 -11.25
CA SER A 677 28.99 -14.80 -11.83
C SER A 677 27.91 -15.34 -10.90
N LEU A 678 26.74 -14.66 -10.83
CA LEU A 678 25.63 -15.02 -9.94
C LEU A 678 24.62 -15.99 -10.60
N MET A 679 24.40 -15.84 -11.90
CA MET A 679 23.28 -16.44 -12.63
C MET A 679 23.70 -17.35 -13.79
N ASP A 680 24.96 -17.35 -14.22
CA ASP A 680 25.44 -18.22 -15.31
C ASP A 680 25.52 -19.70 -14.89
N GLU A 681 25.17 -20.63 -15.78
CA GLU A 681 25.39 -22.05 -15.55
C GLU A 681 26.88 -22.46 -15.62
N PRO A 682 27.36 -23.39 -14.77
CA PRO A 682 28.78 -23.74 -14.72
C PRO A 682 29.30 -24.34 -16.04
N ARG A 683 28.42 -24.93 -16.86
CA ARG A 683 28.76 -25.51 -18.16
C ARG A 683 29.01 -24.45 -19.24
N LEU A 684 28.25 -23.35 -19.25
CA LEU A 684 28.46 -22.22 -20.16
C LEU A 684 29.82 -21.54 -19.94
N LEU A 685 30.34 -21.69 -18.72
CA LEU A 685 31.58 -21.11 -18.25
C LEU A 685 32.79 -22.04 -18.40
N ALA A 686 32.58 -23.33 -18.66
CA ALA A 686 33.65 -24.31 -18.90
C ALA A 686 34.41 -24.04 -20.22
N ALA A 687 33.76 -23.35 -21.17
CA ALA A 687 34.38 -22.89 -22.41
C ALA A 687 35.45 -21.79 -22.20
N TRP A 688 35.62 -21.29 -20.97
CA TRP A 688 36.47 -20.14 -20.63
C TRP A 688 37.86 -20.53 -20.13
N ALA A 689 38.26 -21.80 -20.25
CA ALA A 689 39.48 -22.34 -19.67
C ALA A 689 40.74 -21.92 -20.45
N ASN A 690 41.36 -20.80 -20.04
CA ASN A 690 42.80 -20.53 -20.10
C ASN A 690 43.25 -19.98 -18.73
N PRO A 691 44.56 -19.89 -18.38
CA PRO A 691 45.17 -20.28 -17.09
C PRO A 691 44.80 -19.44 -15.83
N VAL A 692 43.51 -19.30 -15.57
CA VAL A 692 42.93 -18.41 -14.55
C VAL A 692 41.93 -19.22 -13.71
N GLN A 693 42.02 -19.13 -12.37
CA GLN A 693 41.08 -19.82 -11.47
C GLN A 693 39.69 -19.18 -11.54
N TYR A 694 38.87 -19.67 -12.47
CA TYR A 694 37.47 -19.32 -12.60
C TYR A 694 36.61 -20.17 -11.65
N ARG A 695 35.74 -19.54 -10.84
CA ARG A 695 34.81 -20.23 -9.93
C ARG A 695 33.35 -19.86 -10.25
N PRO A 696 32.65 -20.65 -11.10
CA PRO A 696 31.23 -20.44 -11.36
C PRO A 696 30.40 -20.54 -10.08
N VAL A 697 29.41 -19.67 -9.88
CA VAL A 697 28.33 -19.89 -8.92
C VAL A 697 26.98 -19.69 -9.61
N ALA A 698 26.47 -20.77 -10.19
CA ALA A 698 25.14 -20.78 -10.79
C ALA A 698 24.07 -20.98 -9.72
N LEU A 699 23.29 -19.96 -9.33
CA LEU A 699 22.21 -20.14 -8.35
C LEU A 699 20.98 -19.26 -8.61
N SER A 700 19.95 -19.85 -9.21
CA SER A 700 18.58 -19.47 -8.86
C SER A 700 18.33 -19.84 -7.38
N GLY A 701 17.97 -18.86 -6.55
CA GLY A 701 17.49 -19.10 -5.18
C GLY A 701 18.50 -19.10 -4.02
N ARG A 702 19.80 -18.80 -4.21
CA ARG A 702 20.81 -18.80 -3.11
C ARG A 702 21.75 -17.59 -3.07
N LYS A 703 21.21 -16.36 -3.18
CA LYS A 703 21.96 -15.08 -3.06
C LYS A 703 22.90 -14.98 -1.84
N ARG A 704 22.57 -15.65 -0.73
CA ARG A 704 23.40 -15.74 0.48
C ARG A 704 24.71 -16.50 0.29
N PHE A 705 24.71 -17.49 -0.61
CA PHE A 705 25.90 -18.27 -0.95
C PHE A 705 26.87 -17.47 -1.81
N PHE A 706 26.37 -16.71 -2.81
CA PHE A 706 27.18 -15.77 -3.58
C PHE A 706 27.86 -14.73 -2.68
N ALA A 707 27.11 -14.12 -1.75
CA ALA A 707 27.69 -13.16 -0.80
C ALA A 707 28.78 -13.79 0.09
N ARG A 708 28.56 -15.01 0.59
CA ARG A 708 29.59 -15.75 1.36
C ARG A 708 30.81 -16.09 0.51
N LEU A 709 30.61 -16.54 -0.73
CA LEU A 709 31.71 -16.90 -1.60
C LEU A 709 32.52 -15.64 -1.96
N ALA A 710 31.87 -14.58 -2.44
CA ALA A 710 32.51 -13.30 -2.72
C ALA A 710 33.32 -12.81 -1.52
N LEU A 711 32.76 -12.82 -0.30
CA LEU A 711 33.48 -12.45 0.91
C LEU A 711 34.68 -13.38 1.21
N SER A 712 34.56 -14.68 0.92
CA SER A 712 35.62 -15.67 1.14
C SER A 712 36.74 -15.64 0.09
N THR A 713 36.42 -15.28 -1.15
CA THR A 713 37.39 -15.15 -2.26
C THR A 713 37.99 -13.75 -2.35
N SER A 714 37.44 -12.78 -1.60
CA SER A 714 37.90 -11.38 -1.56
C SER A 714 39.22 -11.17 -0.84
N HIS A 715 39.74 -12.12 -0.04
CA HIS A 715 40.85 -11.88 0.90
C HIS A 715 42.20 -11.50 0.26
N ALA A 716 42.28 -11.40 -1.06
CA ALA A 716 43.53 -11.20 -1.77
C ALA A 716 43.41 -10.36 -3.07
N ALA A 717 42.35 -9.59 -3.35
CA ALA A 717 42.25 -8.85 -4.62
C ALA A 717 42.75 -7.39 -4.52
N GLU A 718 43.63 -6.95 -5.43
CA GLU A 718 44.07 -5.54 -5.50
C GLU A 718 42.92 -4.62 -5.96
N CYS A 719 42.19 -5.02 -7.00
CA CYS A 719 41.03 -4.28 -7.50
C CYS A 719 39.84 -5.21 -7.80
N VAL A 720 38.63 -4.81 -7.40
CA VAL A 720 37.38 -5.48 -7.78
C VAL A 720 36.59 -4.62 -8.75
N VAL A 721 36.25 -5.16 -9.92
CA VAL A 721 35.34 -4.52 -10.86
C VAL A 721 33.97 -5.14 -10.73
N VAL A 722 32.97 -4.31 -10.48
CA VAL A 722 31.60 -4.70 -10.21
C VAL A 722 30.74 -4.39 -11.43
N GLY A 723 30.25 -5.43 -12.09
CA GLY A 723 29.49 -5.33 -13.33
C GLY A 723 28.06 -4.81 -13.18
N HIS A 724 27.55 -4.60 -11.95
CA HIS A 724 26.18 -4.12 -11.74
C HIS A 724 26.03 -3.34 -10.44
N LEU A 725 25.22 -2.27 -10.45
CA LEU A 725 24.95 -1.39 -9.31
C LEU A 725 24.57 -2.13 -8.01
N HIS A 726 23.64 -3.08 -8.07
CA HIS A 726 23.21 -3.90 -6.92
C HIS A 726 24.32 -4.76 -6.27
N LEU A 727 25.45 -4.98 -6.96
CA LEU A 727 26.60 -5.69 -6.40
C LEU A 727 27.60 -4.73 -5.73
N ALA A 728 27.52 -3.42 -5.99
CA ALA A 728 28.44 -2.41 -5.44
C ALA A 728 28.50 -2.38 -3.90
N PRO A 729 27.39 -2.57 -3.15
CA PRO A 729 27.43 -2.67 -1.69
C PRO A 729 28.35 -3.78 -1.16
N LEU A 730 28.46 -4.90 -1.90
CA LEU A 730 29.29 -6.02 -1.51
C LEU A 730 30.78 -5.67 -1.66
N ALA A 731 31.16 -4.99 -2.75
CA ALA A 731 32.53 -4.54 -2.96
C ALA A 731 32.91 -3.45 -1.95
N TRP A 732 32.02 -2.50 -1.70
CA TRP A 732 32.21 -1.48 -0.65
C TRP A 732 32.43 -2.10 0.74
N LEU A 733 31.67 -3.14 1.09
CA LEU A 733 31.84 -3.86 2.35
C LEU A 733 33.17 -4.62 2.39
N SER A 734 33.55 -5.31 1.31
CA SER A 734 34.85 -5.99 1.21
C SER A 734 36.03 -5.02 1.33
N TRP A 735 35.91 -3.82 0.75
CA TRP A 735 36.90 -2.75 0.85
C TRP A 735 36.99 -2.18 2.26
N ARG A 736 35.85 -1.88 2.89
CA ARG A 736 35.78 -1.42 4.30
C ARG A 736 36.36 -2.41 5.30
N LEU A 737 36.28 -3.71 5.00
CA LEU A 737 36.85 -4.77 5.82
C LEU A 737 38.34 -5.05 5.51
N GLY A 738 38.98 -4.23 4.67
CA GLY A 738 40.39 -4.38 4.28
C GLY A 738 40.70 -5.62 3.46
N ARG A 739 39.67 -6.27 2.88
CA ARG A 739 39.84 -7.52 2.11
C ARG A 739 40.31 -7.23 0.69
N ILE A 740 39.87 -6.12 0.09
CA ILE A 740 40.24 -5.69 -1.25
C ILE A 740 40.87 -4.29 -1.22
N GLY A 741 41.79 -4.01 -2.13
CA GLY A 741 42.51 -2.73 -2.18
C GLY A 741 41.62 -1.57 -2.65
N ARG A 742 40.96 -1.75 -3.78
CA ARG A 742 40.11 -0.74 -4.43
C ARG A 742 38.97 -1.37 -5.24
N TYR A 743 37.97 -0.60 -5.66
CA TYR A 743 36.87 -1.13 -6.49
C TYR A 743 36.27 -0.12 -7.48
N VAL A 744 35.88 -0.64 -8.64
CA VAL A 744 35.24 0.10 -9.74
C VAL A 744 33.83 -0.42 -9.94
N VAL A 745 32.86 0.47 -10.15
CA VAL A 745 31.46 0.10 -10.39
C VAL A 745 31.07 0.43 -11.83
N VAL A 746 30.63 -0.57 -12.58
CA VAL A 746 30.07 -0.38 -13.93
C VAL A 746 28.57 -0.14 -13.84
N LEU A 747 28.11 0.91 -14.50
CA LEU A 747 26.72 1.30 -14.63
C LEU A 747 26.22 1.04 -16.05
N HIS A 748 25.13 0.31 -16.12
CA HIS A 748 24.38 0.05 -17.34
C HIS A 748 22.89 -0.08 -16.99
N GLY A 749 22.04 -0.10 -18.03
CA GLY A 749 20.61 -0.34 -17.86
C GLY A 749 19.84 0.82 -17.23
N ILE A 750 18.52 0.63 -17.15
CA ILE A 750 17.60 1.67 -16.66
C ILE A 750 17.69 1.88 -15.15
N GLU A 751 18.30 0.93 -14.44
CA GLU A 751 18.54 0.92 -13.00
C GLU A 751 19.49 2.04 -12.58
N ALA A 752 20.49 2.35 -13.42
CA ALA A 752 21.43 3.44 -13.19
C ALA A 752 20.75 4.83 -13.20
N TRP A 753 19.55 4.94 -13.76
CA TRP A 753 18.77 6.17 -13.83
C TRP A 753 17.74 6.30 -12.71
N LYS A 754 17.66 5.31 -11.82
CA LYS A 754 16.80 5.33 -10.64
C LYS A 754 17.63 5.71 -9.42
N ARG A 755 16.95 6.18 -8.37
CA ARG A 755 17.61 6.47 -7.10
C ARG A 755 18.09 5.17 -6.47
N ALA A 756 19.39 4.98 -6.44
CA ALA A 756 20.06 3.84 -5.85
C ALA A 756 19.84 3.81 -4.33
N GLY A 757 19.83 2.61 -3.77
CA GLY A 757 19.71 2.37 -2.34
C GLY A 757 20.82 3.06 -1.54
N LEU A 758 20.66 3.17 -0.22
CA LEU A 758 21.66 3.87 0.62
C LEU A 758 23.07 3.27 0.47
N PHE A 759 23.19 1.94 0.52
CA PHE A 759 24.48 1.26 0.38
C PHE A 759 25.05 1.35 -1.03
N GLU A 760 24.19 1.39 -2.05
CA GLU A 760 24.62 1.56 -3.43
C GLU A 760 25.17 2.96 -3.64
N ARG A 761 24.50 4.01 -3.12
CA ARG A 761 25.00 5.39 -3.18
C ARG A 761 26.27 5.59 -2.37
N LEU A 762 26.37 4.93 -1.21
CA LEU A 762 27.58 4.98 -0.39
C LEU A 762 28.75 4.28 -1.10
N ALA A 763 28.48 3.12 -1.71
CA ALA A 763 29.43 2.40 -2.54
C ALA A 763 29.85 3.24 -3.77
N LEU A 764 28.91 3.83 -4.51
CA LEU A 764 29.23 4.70 -5.64
C LEU A 764 30.05 5.93 -5.24
N ARG A 765 29.76 6.53 -4.07
CA ARG A 765 30.49 7.70 -3.57
C ARG A 765 31.92 7.37 -3.14
N GLN A 766 32.16 6.14 -2.69
CA GLN A 766 33.47 5.66 -2.21
C GLN A 766 34.13 4.70 -3.20
N ALA A 767 33.61 4.58 -4.42
CA ALA A 767 34.24 3.81 -5.48
C ALA A 767 35.36 4.65 -6.08
N ASP A 768 36.46 4.01 -6.47
CA ASP A 768 37.61 4.65 -7.11
C ASP A 768 37.23 5.22 -8.47
N ALA A 769 36.36 4.51 -9.19
CA ALA A 769 35.71 5.01 -10.39
C ALA A 769 34.31 4.41 -10.55
N VAL A 770 33.42 5.21 -11.13
CA VAL A 770 32.11 4.76 -11.60
C VAL A 770 32.10 4.83 -13.12
N VAL A 771 32.10 3.69 -13.79
CA VAL A 771 32.15 3.62 -15.26
C VAL A 771 30.73 3.52 -15.82
N ALA A 772 30.31 4.51 -16.61
CA ALA A 772 29.05 4.48 -17.34
C ALA A 772 29.28 4.22 -18.83
N THR A 773 28.28 3.65 -19.50
CA THR A 773 28.33 3.42 -20.96
C THR A 773 28.12 4.69 -21.78
N THR A 774 27.48 5.72 -21.21
CA THR A 774 27.25 7.05 -21.81
C THR A 774 27.37 8.17 -20.78
N HIS A 775 27.65 9.39 -21.25
CA HIS A 775 27.57 10.61 -20.46
C HIS A 775 26.15 10.85 -19.94
N TYR A 776 25.13 10.52 -20.71
CA TYR A 776 23.74 10.54 -20.28
C TYR A 776 23.53 9.65 -19.05
N THR A 777 24.03 8.41 -19.08
CA THR A 777 23.93 7.49 -17.94
C THR A 777 24.72 7.98 -16.73
N ALA A 778 25.93 8.51 -16.96
CA ALA A 778 26.75 9.12 -15.91
C ALA A 778 26.03 10.30 -15.23
N ARG A 779 25.59 11.31 -16.01
CA ARG A 779 24.90 12.50 -15.53
C ARG A 779 23.59 12.17 -14.84
N THR A 780 22.77 11.31 -15.45
CA THR A 780 21.49 10.90 -14.86
C THR A 780 21.70 10.20 -13.52
N CYS A 781 22.68 9.28 -13.44
CA CYS A 781 23.02 8.63 -12.18
C CYS A 781 23.54 9.64 -11.15
N ALA A 782 24.43 10.54 -11.55
CA ALA A 782 25.01 11.57 -10.68
C ALA A 782 23.92 12.48 -10.07
N VAL A 783 23.03 13.02 -10.90
CA VAL A 783 21.93 13.90 -10.50
C VAL A 783 20.94 13.17 -9.59
N VAL A 784 20.45 12.00 -10.02
CA VAL A 784 19.42 11.25 -9.27
C VAL A 784 19.95 10.75 -7.92
N ASN A 785 21.26 10.51 -7.80
CA ASN A 785 21.89 9.99 -6.59
C ASN A 785 22.61 11.04 -5.74
N GLY A 786 22.76 12.28 -6.22
CA GLY A 786 23.49 13.35 -5.56
C GLY A 786 24.99 13.04 -5.45
N LEU A 787 25.58 12.54 -6.53
CA LEU A 787 27.00 12.19 -6.62
C LEU A 787 27.77 13.20 -7.47
N PRO A 788 29.06 13.46 -7.19
CA PRO A 788 29.88 14.35 -8.01
C PRO A 788 30.10 13.75 -9.40
N GLU A 789 29.88 14.52 -10.47
CA GLU A 789 30.07 14.03 -11.85
C GLU A 789 31.52 13.63 -12.14
N GLN A 790 32.50 14.23 -11.46
CA GLN A 790 33.93 13.91 -11.61
C GLN A 790 34.30 12.47 -11.25
N ASN A 791 33.47 11.77 -10.48
CA ASN A 791 33.68 10.36 -10.11
C ASN A 791 33.28 9.40 -11.23
N PHE A 792 32.64 9.92 -12.29
CA PHE A 792 32.17 9.12 -13.41
C PHE A 792 33.17 9.15 -14.57
N LYS A 793 33.39 7.98 -15.18
CA LYS A 793 34.15 7.80 -16.40
C LYS A 793 33.24 7.17 -17.45
N VAL A 794 33.32 7.61 -18.69
CA VAL A 794 32.49 7.06 -19.76
C VAL A 794 33.33 6.11 -20.61
N ILE A 795 33.00 4.83 -20.57
CA ILE A 795 33.59 3.80 -21.43
C ILE A 795 32.45 3.07 -22.16
N PRO A 796 32.19 3.44 -23.43
CA PRO A 796 31.18 2.84 -24.31
C PRO A 796 31.22 1.30 -24.42
N LEU A 797 30.10 0.70 -24.86
CA LEU A 797 30.10 -0.71 -25.28
C LEU A 797 30.97 -0.89 -26.55
N CYS A 798 31.45 -2.12 -26.75
CA CYS A 798 32.12 -2.53 -27.99
C CYS A 798 31.52 -3.83 -28.54
N LEU A 799 31.80 -4.14 -29.81
CA LEU A 799 31.43 -5.40 -30.45
C LEU A 799 32.64 -6.35 -30.58
N GLU A 800 32.32 -7.65 -30.69
CA GLU A 800 33.29 -8.70 -31.02
C GLU A 800 33.76 -8.60 -32.49
N PRO A 801 35.00 -9.02 -32.81
CA PRO A 801 35.39 -9.33 -34.17
C PRO A 801 34.44 -10.38 -34.79
N LEU A 802 34.05 -10.23 -36.06
CA LEU A 802 33.18 -11.23 -36.68
C LEU A 802 33.89 -12.61 -36.70
N PRO A 803 33.26 -13.67 -36.19
CA PRO A 803 33.84 -15.01 -36.31
C PRO A 803 33.93 -15.39 -37.79
N ALA A 804 34.96 -16.17 -38.15
CA ALA A 804 35.15 -16.70 -39.51
C ALA A 804 34.17 -17.84 -39.84
N THR A 805 32.88 -17.62 -39.60
CA THR A 805 31.81 -18.59 -39.90
C THR A 805 31.19 -18.24 -41.24
N PRO A 806 30.96 -19.20 -42.16
CA PRO A 806 30.25 -18.93 -43.40
C PRO A 806 28.86 -18.35 -43.10
N ALA A 807 28.52 -17.24 -43.75
CA ALA A 807 27.24 -16.59 -43.55
C ALA A 807 26.10 -17.57 -43.92
N PRO A 808 25.10 -17.77 -43.04
CA PRO A 808 23.96 -18.61 -43.37
C PRO A 808 23.23 -18.01 -44.59
N ASN A 809 22.60 -18.85 -45.41
CA ASN A 809 21.81 -18.42 -46.55
C ASN A 809 20.47 -17.81 -46.10
N PHE A 810 20.54 -16.71 -45.36
CA PHE A 810 19.41 -15.94 -44.84
C PHE A 810 19.51 -14.50 -45.35
N LYS A 811 18.41 -13.96 -45.89
CA LYS A 811 18.29 -12.56 -46.30
C LYS A 811 16.90 -12.05 -45.97
N LEU A 812 16.81 -10.81 -45.53
CA LEU A 812 15.53 -10.10 -45.44
C LEU A 812 14.99 -9.86 -46.86
N ASP A 813 13.71 -10.14 -47.06
CA ASP A 813 13.01 -9.94 -48.33
C ASP A 813 12.32 -8.56 -48.40
N GLY A 814 11.78 -8.22 -49.58
CA GLY A 814 11.20 -6.89 -49.84
C GLY A 814 12.19 -5.90 -50.45
N ALA A 815 11.67 -4.87 -51.14
CA ALA A 815 12.49 -3.87 -51.83
C ALA A 815 13.24 -2.94 -50.85
N PHE A 816 12.61 -2.64 -49.71
CA PHE A 816 13.16 -1.79 -48.66
C PHE A 816 13.01 -2.45 -47.27
N PRO A 817 13.88 -3.42 -46.93
CA PRO A 817 13.83 -4.12 -45.64
C PRO A 817 14.27 -3.22 -44.48
N ILE A 818 13.35 -3.00 -43.54
CA ILE A 818 13.52 -2.24 -42.30
C ILE A 818 13.64 -3.25 -41.15
N LEU A 819 14.70 -3.18 -40.35
CA LEU A 819 14.98 -4.14 -39.29
C LEU A 819 14.75 -3.52 -37.91
N PHE A 820 14.05 -4.24 -37.04
CA PHE A 820 13.94 -4.00 -35.61
C PHE A 820 14.44 -5.23 -34.84
N VAL A 821 15.28 -5.00 -33.81
CA VAL A 821 15.82 -6.08 -32.95
C VAL A 821 15.59 -5.72 -31.49
N GLY A 822 14.85 -6.56 -30.76
CA GLY A 822 14.65 -6.36 -29.31
C GLY A 822 13.63 -7.30 -28.68
N ARG A 823 13.71 -7.50 -27.36
CA ARG A 823 12.70 -8.26 -26.59
C ARG A 823 11.31 -7.62 -26.73
N LEU A 824 10.30 -8.45 -26.99
CA LEU A 824 8.91 -8.03 -27.14
C LEU A 824 8.19 -8.09 -25.79
N SER A 825 8.71 -7.40 -24.78
CA SER A 825 8.12 -7.42 -23.43
C SER A 825 7.13 -6.28 -23.19
N ALA A 826 6.05 -6.55 -22.45
CA ALA A 826 5.07 -5.54 -22.06
C ALA A 826 5.69 -4.41 -21.21
N THR A 827 6.82 -4.69 -20.55
CA THR A 827 7.59 -3.70 -19.77
C THR A 827 8.57 -2.87 -20.62
N GLU A 828 8.81 -3.27 -21.87
CA GLU A 828 9.77 -2.65 -22.80
C GLU A 828 9.11 -1.92 -23.99
N ARG A 829 7.82 -1.61 -23.89
CA ARG A 829 7.06 -0.87 -24.92
C ARG A 829 7.70 0.48 -25.30
N TYR A 830 8.52 1.04 -24.40
CA TYR A 830 9.32 2.23 -24.67
C TYR A 830 10.29 2.09 -25.84
N LYS A 831 10.54 0.88 -26.39
CA LYS A 831 11.39 0.68 -27.58
C LYS A 831 10.77 1.16 -28.90
N GLY A 832 9.48 1.49 -28.90
CA GLY A 832 8.84 2.19 -30.02
C GLY A 832 8.51 1.33 -31.24
N LEU A 833 8.42 0.00 -31.09
CA LEU A 833 8.02 -0.89 -32.20
C LEU A 833 6.63 -0.56 -32.74
N GLU A 834 5.67 -0.23 -31.86
CA GLU A 834 4.33 0.19 -32.26
C GLU A 834 4.35 1.47 -33.10
N THR A 835 5.13 2.48 -32.68
CA THR A 835 5.36 3.71 -33.45
C THR A 835 5.96 3.41 -34.83
N LEU A 836 6.90 2.47 -34.89
CA LEU A 836 7.50 2.04 -36.15
C LEU A 836 6.50 1.34 -37.07
N MET A 837 5.61 0.51 -36.53
CA MET A 837 4.54 -0.14 -37.30
C MET A 837 3.57 0.88 -37.90
N HIS A 838 3.18 1.91 -37.14
CA HIS A 838 2.37 3.01 -37.67
C HIS A 838 3.07 3.77 -38.79
N ALA A 839 4.37 4.04 -38.66
CA ALA A 839 5.13 4.71 -39.71
C ALA A 839 5.23 3.85 -40.99
N VAL A 840 5.46 2.53 -40.84
CA VAL A 840 5.52 1.58 -41.96
C VAL A 840 4.17 1.45 -42.66
N ALA A 841 3.05 1.47 -41.93
CA ALA A 841 1.72 1.50 -42.53
C ALA A 841 1.56 2.72 -43.46
N ARG A 842 2.02 3.90 -43.04
CA ARG A 842 1.99 5.12 -43.86
C ARG A 842 2.96 5.10 -45.05
N LEU A 843 4.13 4.47 -44.92
CA LEU A 843 5.03 4.28 -46.08
C LEU A 843 4.38 3.48 -47.20
N ASN A 844 3.52 2.52 -46.85
CA ASN A 844 2.82 1.71 -47.83
C ASN A 844 1.66 2.48 -48.48
N GLU A 845 0.99 3.39 -47.75
CA GLU A 845 0.05 4.35 -48.33
C GLU A 845 0.74 5.25 -49.38
N GLU A 846 2.01 5.60 -49.17
CA GLU A 846 2.83 6.39 -50.11
C GLU A 846 3.56 5.56 -51.19
N ASN A 847 3.26 4.26 -51.34
CA ASN A 847 3.84 3.36 -52.36
C ASN A 847 5.39 3.21 -52.30
N ILE A 848 6.02 3.43 -51.15
CA ILE A 848 7.48 3.24 -50.98
C ILE A 848 7.86 1.76 -50.76
N GLY A 849 6.91 0.90 -50.36
CA GLY A 849 7.09 -0.55 -50.29
C GLY A 849 8.05 -1.04 -49.19
N GLY A 850 7.97 -0.44 -48.00
CA GLY A 850 8.80 -0.82 -46.85
C GLY A 850 8.30 -2.10 -46.18
N LYS A 851 9.21 -3.06 -45.95
CA LYS A 851 8.91 -4.31 -45.22
C LYS A 851 9.61 -4.31 -43.86
N LEU A 852 8.84 -4.40 -42.78
CA LEU A 852 9.35 -4.42 -41.40
C LEU A 852 9.66 -5.83 -40.93
N HIS A 853 10.90 -6.09 -40.55
CA HIS A 853 11.34 -7.35 -39.97
C HIS A 853 11.60 -7.18 -38.47
N VAL A 854 10.89 -7.95 -37.66
CA VAL A 854 10.96 -7.91 -36.20
C VAL A 854 11.66 -9.16 -35.71
N ILE A 855 12.86 -9.00 -35.14
CA ILE A 855 13.61 -10.08 -34.49
C ILE A 855 13.54 -9.90 -32.98
N GLY A 856 13.01 -10.91 -32.29
CA GLY A 856 12.81 -10.92 -30.84
C GLY A 856 11.51 -11.60 -30.43
N ASP A 857 11.40 -11.93 -29.14
CA ASP A 857 10.22 -12.58 -28.55
C ASP A 857 9.90 -12.00 -27.17
N GLY A 858 8.71 -12.26 -26.65
CA GLY A 858 8.26 -11.82 -25.32
C GLY A 858 6.74 -11.81 -25.12
N ASP A 859 6.33 -11.41 -23.91
CA ASP A 859 4.93 -11.45 -23.45
C ASP A 859 3.99 -10.45 -24.14
N ASP A 860 4.52 -9.49 -24.90
CA ASP A 860 3.74 -8.50 -25.67
C ASP A 860 3.55 -8.89 -27.15
N ALA A 861 4.13 -10.01 -27.60
CA ALA A 861 4.11 -10.42 -29.01
C ALA A 861 2.70 -10.54 -29.59
N ALA A 862 1.76 -11.14 -28.85
CA ALA A 862 0.37 -11.31 -29.30
C ALA A 862 -0.36 -9.97 -29.50
N ARG A 863 -0.08 -8.97 -28.64
CA ARG A 863 -0.64 -7.63 -28.76
C ARG A 863 -0.07 -6.92 -30.00
N LEU A 864 1.24 -7.01 -30.21
CA LEU A 864 1.90 -6.41 -31.37
C LEU A 864 1.41 -7.02 -32.69
N GLN A 865 1.22 -8.34 -32.76
CA GLN A 865 0.60 -8.98 -33.93
C GLN A 865 -0.84 -8.52 -34.16
N THR A 866 -1.61 -8.26 -33.09
CA THR A 866 -2.97 -7.72 -33.19
C THR A 866 -2.97 -6.29 -33.75
N ILE A 867 -2.02 -5.46 -33.30
CA ILE A 867 -1.84 -4.10 -33.82
C ILE A 867 -1.47 -4.13 -35.30
N ALA A 868 -0.55 -5.03 -35.70
CA ALA A 868 -0.15 -5.18 -37.09
C ALA A 868 -1.36 -5.41 -38.00
N ARG A 869 -2.24 -6.35 -37.60
CA ARG A 869 -3.49 -6.64 -38.31
C ARG A 869 -4.43 -5.44 -38.36
N SER A 870 -4.56 -4.70 -37.25
CA SER A 870 -5.41 -3.51 -37.20
C SER A 870 -4.92 -2.36 -38.08
N LEU A 871 -3.62 -2.31 -38.36
CA LEU A 871 -2.99 -1.33 -39.27
C LEU A 871 -2.99 -1.80 -40.73
N GLY A 872 -3.60 -2.96 -41.03
CA GLY A 872 -3.59 -3.53 -42.38
C GLY A 872 -2.22 -4.04 -42.83
N LEU A 873 -1.28 -4.27 -41.91
CA LEU A 873 0.03 -4.83 -42.24
C LEU A 873 -0.10 -6.35 -42.43
N SER A 874 0.05 -6.81 -43.68
CA SER A 874 0.11 -8.22 -44.07
C SER A 874 1.53 -8.80 -43.95
N ASP A 875 1.68 -10.10 -44.17
CA ASP A 875 2.98 -10.81 -44.18
C ASP A 875 3.96 -10.27 -45.25
N ASP A 876 3.46 -9.55 -46.26
CA ASP A 876 4.28 -8.86 -47.27
C ASP A 876 4.89 -7.54 -46.75
N THR A 877 4.36 -7.01 -45.65
CA THR A 877 4.74 -5.69 -45.10
C THR A 877 5.34 -5.76 -43.70
N ILE A 878 5.08 -6.83 -42.94
CA ILE A 878 5.70 -7.09 -41.64
C ILE A 878 5.94 -8.58 -41.43
N CYS A 879 7.08 -8.95 -40.85
CA CYS A 879 7.43 -10.33 -40.53
C CYS A 879 8.05 -10.43 -39.13
N PHE A 880 7.48 -11.28 -38.28
CA PHE A 880 7.99 -11.58 -36.94
C PHE A 880 8.82 -12.88 -36.97
N HIS A 881 10.13 -12.77 -36.78
CA HIS A 881 11.06 -13.90 -36.86
C HIS A 881 11.26 -14.65 -35.54
N GLY A 882 10.76 -14.12 -34.43
CA GLY A 882 11.01 -14.66 -33.10
C GLY A 882 12.49 -14.55 -32.69
N THR A 883 12.95 -15.49 -31.85
CA THR A 883 14.38 -15.58 -31.48
C THR A 883 15.16 -16.32 -32.57
N VAL A 884 16.25 -15.73 -33.06
CA VAL A 884 17.12 -16.30 -34.11
C VAL A 884 18.54 -16.54 -33.60
N SER A 885 19.33 -17.33 -34.33
CA SER A 885 20.75 -17.53 -34.02
C SER A 885 21.58 -16.29 -34.36
N ASP A 886 22.74 -16.11 -33.71
CA ASP A 886 23.64 -14.98 -33.99
C ASP A 886 24.02 -14.90 -35.47
N ALA A 887 24.26 -16.05 -36.12
CA ALA A 887 24.60 -16.10 -37.54
C ALA A 887 23.47 -15.55 -38.42
N VAL A 888 22.21 -15.90 -38.10
CA VAL A 888 21.02 -15.38 -38.79
C VAL A 888 20.84 -13.89 -38.50
N LEU A 889 21.08 -13.45 -37.25
CA LEU A 889 21.03 -12.03 -36.89
C LEU A 889 22.07 -11.21 -37.65
N GLN A 890 23.31 -11.71 -37.81
CA GLN A 890 24.33 -11.04 -38.62
C GLN A 890 23.92 -10.96 -40.10
N ALA A 891 23.35 -12.03 -40.66
CA ALA A 891 22.83 -12.03 -42.02
C ALA A 891 21.62 -11.08 -42.19
N ALA A 892 20.78 -10.94 -41.16
CA ALA A 892 19.68 -9.98 -41.12
C ALA A 892 20.20 -8.54 -41.19
N TYR A 893 21.20 -8.17 -40.37
CA TYR A 893 21.83 -6.86 -40.48
C TYR A 893 22.46 -6.65 -41.87
N ALA A 894 23.22 -7.62 -42.38
CA ALA A 894 23.87 -7.51 -43.70
C ALA A 894 22.89 -7.38 -44.89
N SER A 895 21.61 -7.71 -44.70
CA SER A 895 20.57 -7.59 -45.73
C SER A 895 19.56 -6.46 -45.48
N ALA A 896 19.59 -5.83 -44.29
CA ALA A 896 18.75 -4.69 -43.99
C ALA A 896 19.19 -3.44 -44.75
N LYS A 897 18.25 -2.55 -45.08
CA LYS A 897 18.55 -1.21 -45.60
C LYS A 897 18.55 -0.18 -44.49
N VAL A 898 17.69 -0.35 -43.49
CA VAL A 898 17.55 0.54 -42.34
C VAL A 898 17.38 -0.30 -41.08
N PHE A 899 18.05 0.09 -40.00
CA PHE A 899 17.76 -0.37 -38.66
C PHE A 899 17.01 0.72 -37.90
N ALA A 900 15.85 0.42 -37.32
CA ALA A 900 15.02 1.41 -36.65
C ALA A 900 14.57 0.94 -35.26
N MET A 901 14.86 1.74 -34.24
CA MET A 901 14.35 1.57 -32.87
C MET A 901 14.09 2.96 -32.25
N PRO A 902 12.92 3.58 -32.52
CA PRO A 902 12.59 4.94 -32.09
C PRO A 902 12.15 4.95 -30.62
N SER A 903 13.09 4.68 -29.70
CA SER A 903 12.78 4.45 -28.29
C SER A 903 12.60 5.75 -27.47
N ALA A 904 11.75 5.71 -26.44
CA ALA A 904 11.60 6.79 -25.44
C ALA A 904 12.75 6.86 -24.45
N LYS A 905 13.50 5.76 -24.31
CA LYS A 905 14.56 5.63 -23.32
C LYS A 905 15.56 4.59 -23.78
N GLU A 906 16.79 5.00 -24.01
CA GLU A 906 17.87 4.08 -24.36
C GLU A 906 19.18 4.58 -23.76
N GLY A 907 20.00 3.65 -23.26
CA GLY A 907 21.22 4.00 -22.57
C GLY A 907 22.43 4.00 -23.46
N PHE A 908 22.51 3.04 -24.39
CA PHE A 908 23.57 2.95 -25.38
C PHE A 908 23.14 2.12 -26.60
N GLY A 909 22.26 1.12 -26.43
CA GLY A 909 21.73 0.29 -27.53
C GLY A 909 22.80 -0.40 -28.39
N ILE A 910 23.27 -1.58 -27.97
CA ILE A 910 24.31 -2.34 -28.72
C ILE A 910 23.89 -2.69 -30.16
N VAL A 911 22.59 -2.87 -30.40
CA VAL A 911 21.97 -3.18 -31.70
C VAL A 911 22.26 -2.13 -32.77
N PHE A 912 22.47 -0.87 -32.38
CA PHE A 912 22.87 0.18 -33.32
C PHE A 912 24.31 0.02 -33.80
N LEU A 913 25.21 -0.43 -32.92
CA LEU A 913 26.58 -0.76 -33.33
C LEU A 913 26.60 -1.94 -34.28
N GLU A 914 25.74 -2.93 -34.06
CA GLU A 914 25.64 -4.11 -34.92
C GLU A 914 25.19 -3.72 -36.33
N ALA A 915 24.18 -2.85 -36.42
CA ALA A 915 23.73 -2.27 -37.68
C ALA A 915 24.83 -1.44 -38.38
N MET A 916 25.50 -0.53 -37.66
CA MET A 916 26.60 0.28 -38.22
C MET A 916 27.77 -0.57 -38.72
N ARG A 917 28.06 -1.69 -38.05
CA ARG A 917 29.06 -2.64 -38.50
C ARG A 917 28.68 -3.28 -39.84
N HIS A 918 27.42 -3.36 -40.22
CA HIS A 918 26.99 -3.91 -41.51
C HIS A 918 26.66 -2.85 -42.56
N ASP A 919 27.15 -1.62 -42.37
CA ASP A 919 26.85 -0.49 -43.27
C ASP A 919 25.33 -0.25 -43.38
N VAL A 920 24.59 -0.44 -42.28
CA VAL A 920 23.16 -0.19 -42.19
C VAL A 920 22.92 1.16 -41.50
N VAL A 921 22.14 2.03 -42.14
CA VAL A 921 21.76 3.32 -41.54
C VAL A 921 20.80 3.11 -40.36
N CYS A 922 20.99 3.89 -39.30
CA CYS A 922 20.23 3.77 -38.06
C CYS A 922 19.21 4.90 -37.89
N ILE A 923 18.02 4.57 -37.40
CA ILE A 923 17.04 5.50 -36.85
C ILE A 923 16.85 5.19 -35.36
N GLY A 924 17.21 6.12 -34.50
CA GLY A 924 17.12 6.00 -33.04
C GLY A 924 16.14 7.00 -32.42
N GLY A 925 15.82 6.80 -31.15
CA GLY A 925 15.08 7.78 -30.37
C GLY A 925 15.93 9.02 -30.02
N ALA A 926 15.34 10.21 -30.09
CA ALA A 926 16.01 11.49 -29.76
C ALA A 926 16.16 11.74 -28.23
N HIS A 927 16.19 10.67 -27.43
CA HIS A 927 16.25 10.72 -25.97
C HIS A 927 17.26 9.72 -25.44
N GLY A 928 17.85 10.03 -24.29
CA GLY A 928 18.81 9.14 -23.62
C GLY A 928 20.22 9.22 -24.19
N GLY A 929 20.96 8.11 -24.13
CA GLY A 929 22.35 8.04 -24.57
C GLY A 929 22.52 7.86 -26.08
N MET A 930 21.44 7.81 -26.87
CA MET A 930 21.52 7.53 -28.31
C MET A 930 22.24 8.61 -29.11
N SER A 931 22.09 9.87 -28.72
CA SER A 931 22.81 11.00 -29.33
C SER A 931 24.33 10.94 -29.15
N GLU A 932 24.83 10.05 -28.28
CA GLU A 932 26.27 9.82 -28.10
C GLU A 932 26.80 8.69 -29.00
N VAL A 933 25.91 7.81 -29.47
CA VAL A 933 26.22 6.71 -30.38
C VAL A 933 26.35 7.25 -31.80
N PHE A 934 25.40 8.09 -32.23
CA PHE A 934 25.43 8.82 -33.49
C PHE A 934 24.73 10.18 -33.42
N THR A 935 25.09 11.07 -34.33
CA THR A 935 24.56 12.41 -34.48
C THR A 935 23.46 12.44 -35.54
N ASP A 936 22.36 13.13 -35.24
CA ASP A 936 21.24 13.30 -36.18
C ASP A 936 21.70 13.95 -37.50
N GLY A 937 21.37 13.33 -38.62
CA GLY A 937 21.71 13.77 -39.97
C GLY A 937 23.15 13.46 -40.43
N VAL A 938 24.00 12.89 -39.56
CA VAL A 938 25.41 12.60 -39.88
C VAL A 938 25.64 11.11 -40.06
N GLU A 939 25.45 10.29 -39.02
CA GLU A 939 25.58 8.83 -39.11
C GLU A 939 24.22 8.09 -39.11
N GLY A 940 23.14 8.81 -38.79
CA GLY A 940 21.78 8.28 -38.75
C GLY A 940 20.76 9.38 -38.47
N TYR A 941 19.52 9.00 -38.15
CA TYR A 941 18.49 9.95 -37.74
C TYR A 941 18.01 9.71 -36.31
N LEU A 942 17.76 10.81 -35.58
CA LEU A 942 17.12 10.79 -34.27
C LEU A 942 15.70 11.32 -34.38
N VAL A 943 14.75 10.60 -33.80
CA VAL A 943 13.33 10.96 -33.86
C VAL A 943 12.74 11.01 -32.44
N PRO A 944 11.99 12.07 -32.06
CA PRO A 944 11.28 12.10 -30.78
C PRO A 944 10.33 10.91 -30.65
N PHE A 945 10.21 10.36 -29.46
CA PHE A 945 9.34 9.21 -29.23
C PHE A 945 7.88 9.54 -29.54
N GLY A 946 7.22 8.68 -30.29
CA GLY A 946 5.83 8.86 -30.71
C GLY A 946 5.62 9.79 -31.90
N ASP A 947 6.68 10.44 -32.42
CA ASP A 947 6.59 11.29 -33.62
C ASP A 947 6.58 10.43 -34.89
N ILE A 948 5.38 9.90 -35.21
CA ILE A 948 5.14 9.06 -36.39
C ILE A 948 5.40 9.87 -37.67
N ASP A 949 5.08 11.16 -37.70
CA ASP A 949 5.22 12.01 -38.90
C ASP A 949 6.70 12.20 -39.28
N LEU A 950 7.55 12.52 -38.31
CA LEU A 950 8.98 12.64 -38.55
C LEU A 950 9.60 11.29 -38.88
N LEU A 951 9.22 10.22 -38.17
CA LEU A 951 9.72 8.87 -38.45
C LEU A 951 9.40 8.44 -39.89
N THR A 952 8.15 8.66 -40.33
CA THR A 952 7.69 8.36 -41.69
C THR A 952 8.49 9.16 -42.71
N ARG A 953 8.67 10.47 -42.52
CA ARG A 953 9.48 11.32 -43.42
C ARG A 953 10.93 10.85 -43.54
N ARG A 954 11.55 10.45 -42.42
CA ARG A 954 12.93 9.91 -42.44
C ARG A 954 13.01 8.60 -43.21
N LEU A 955 12.05 7.70 -43.01
CA LEU A 955 11.98 6.45 -43.75
C LEU A 955 11.73 6.68 -45.25
N ILE A 956 10.86 7.61 -45.64
CA ILE A 956 10.64 8.00 -47.05
C ILE A 956 11.95 8.51 -47.67
N THR A 957 12.66 9.39 -46.96
CA THR A 957 13.96 9.91 -47.44
C THR A 957 14.96 8.78 -47.66
N LEU A 958 15.05 7.83 -46.72
CA LEU A 958 15.99 6.71 -46.84
C LEU A 958 15.57 5.65 -47.87
N GLY A 959 14.27 5.54 -48.15
CA GLY A 959 13.73 4.66 -49.20
C GLY A 959 13.90 5.23 -50.60
N GLY A 960 13.78 6.55 -50.75
CA GLY A 960 13.86 7.25 -52.05
C GLY A 960 15.24 7.80 -52.43
N ASP A 961 16.16 7.98 -51.48
CA ASP A 961 17.51 8.54 -51.72
C ASP A 961 18.62 7.56 -51.28
N ASP A 962 19.03 6.73 -52.24
CA ASP A 962 20.13 5.78 -52.09
C ASP A 962 21.47 6.44 -51.75
N ALA A 963 21.73 7.65 -52.26
CA ALA A 963 22.99 8.36 -52.02
C ALA A 963 23.06 8.85 -50.57
N THR A 964 21.97 9.44 -50.06
CA THR A 964 21.88 9.81 -48.64
C THR A 964 21.99 8.59 -47.74
N ARG A 965 21.28 7.49 -48.05
CA ARG A 965 21.35 6.26 -47.26
C ARG A 965 22.78 5.71 -47.16
N HIS A 966 23.50 5.60 -48.29
CA HIS A 966 24.89 5.13 -48.29
C HIS A 966 25.84 6.07 -47.55
N ARG A 967 25.67 7.39 -47.72
CA ARG A 967 26.49 8.40 -47.02
C ARG A 967 26.38 8.25 -45.50
N LEU A 968 25.15 8.16 -44.98
CA LEU A 968 24.89 8.01 -43.55
C LEU A 968 25.43 6.66 -43.02
N ALA A 969 25.18 5.56 -43.74
CA ALA A 969 25.68 4.24 -43.40
C ALA A 969 27.22 4.19 -43.28
N GLN A 970 27.93 4.73 -44.27
CA GLN A 970 29.40 4.79 -44.23
C GLN A 970 29.93 5.66 -43.09
N ALA A 971 29.24 6.76 -42.76
CA ALA A 971 29.58 7.59 -41.62
C ALA A 971 29.41 6.81 -40.30
N GLY A 972 28.32 6.04 -40.17
CA GLY A 972 28.09 5.12 -39.05
C GLY A 972 29.17 4.04 -38.94
N ARG A 973 29.58 3.43 -40.05
CA ARG A 973 30.67 2.44 -40.09
C ARG A 973 32.00 3.03 -39.61
N ARG A 974 32.36 4.23 -40.06
CA ARG A 974 33.59 4.94 -39.59
C ARG A 974 33.52 5.30 -38.10
N ARG A 975 32.35 5.74 -37.62
CA ARG A 975 32.09 6.01 -36.20
C ARG A 975 32.25 4.74 -35.36
N PHE A 976 31.76 3.60 -35.86
CA PHE A 976 31.97 2.30 -35.25
C PHE A 976 33.46 1.94 -35.13
N GLN A 977 34.20 2.00 -36.24
CA GLN A 977 35.62 1.64 -36.29
C GLN A 977 36.48 2.50 -35.36
N SER A 978 36.22 3.81 -35.32
CA SER A 978 37.00 4.76 -34.50
C SER A 978 36.64 4.75 -33.01
N GLY A 979 35.40 4.36 -32.65
CA GLY A 979 34.85 4.61 -31.32
C GLY A 979 34.51 3.38 -30.49
N TYR A 980 34.20 2.25 -31.15
CA TYR A 980 33.50 1.10 -30.55
C TYR A 980 34.11 -0.26 -30.91
N GLU A 981 35.31 -0.29 -31.51
CA GLU A 981 36.09 -1.52 -31.66
C GLU A 981 36.69 -1.98 -30.32
N PHE A 982 36.96 -3.28 -30.23
CA PHE A 982 37.51 -3.90 -29.03
C PHE A 982 38.85 -3.28 -28.59
N ASP A 983 39.74 -2.93 -29.53
CA ASP A 983 41.04 -2.34 -29.21
C ASP A 983 40.91 -0.97 -28.53
N VAL A 984 39.96 -0.16 -29.00
CA VAL A 984 39.63 1.16 -28.41
C VAL A 984 39.06 0.98 -27.01
N PHE A 985 38.16 0.00 -26.82
CA PHE A 985 37.59 -0.36 -25.54
C PHE A 985 38.66 -0.83 -24.53
N ALA A 986 39.52 -1.75 -24.95
CA ALA A 986 40.60 -2.29 -24.14
C ALA A 986 41.61 -1.20 -23.73
N ALA A 987 41.96 -0.29 -24.64
CA ALA A 987 42.84 0.85 -24.36
C ALA A 987 42.25 1.78 -23.29
N ARG A 988 40.95 2.11 -23.36
CA ARG A 988 40.25 2.95 -22.35
C ARG A 988 40.26 2.31 -20.96
N TRP A 989 39.99 1.01 -20.87
CA TRP A 989 40.01 0.27 -19.61
C TRP A 989 41.42 0.14 -19.02
N ARG A 990 42.44 -0.13 -19.86
CA ARG A 990 43.85 -0.14 -19.44
C ARG A 990 44.26 1.22 -18.87
N SER A 991 43.89 2.31 -19.52
CA SER A 991 44.15 3.66 -19.04
C SER A 991 43.53 3.93 -17.66
N LEU A 992 42.24 3.57 -17.47
CA LEU A 992 41.55 3.74 -16.19
C LEU A 992 42.17 2.94 -15.05
N LEU A 993 42.63 1.72 -15.34
CA LEU A 993 43.19 0.85 -14.30
C LEU A 993 44.64 1.19 -13.96
N ASN A 994 45.38 1.81 -14.89
CA ASN A 994 46.78 2.18 -14.70
C ASN A 994 46.99 3.62 -14.17
N SER A 995 45.94 4.46 -14.13
CA SER A 995 46.05 5.88 -13.75
C SER A 995 46.43 6.16 -12.29
N ASP A 996 46.57 5.13 -11.44
CA ASP A 996 47.04 5.25 -10.05
C ASP A 996 48.52 4.81 -9.85
N ARG A 997 49.26 4.51 -10.94
CA ARG A 997 50.72 4.24 -10.90
C ARG A 997 51.59 5.45 -11.27
N GLN A 998 50.97 6.58 -11.61
CA GLN A 998 51.59 7.91 -11.75
C GLN A 998 51.07 8.81 -10.64
#